data_AF-A0A7C5JKI2-F1
#
_entry.id   AF-A0A7C5JKI2-F1
#
_cell.length_a   1.000
_cell.length_b   1.000
_cell.length_c   1.000
_cell.angle_alpha   90.00
_cell.angle_beta   90.00
_cell.angle_gamma   90.00
#
_symmetry.space_group_name_H-M   'P 1'
#
loop_
_entity.id
_entity.type
_entity.pdbx_description
1 polymer ?
#
loop_
_entity_poly.entity_id
_entity_poly.type
_entity_poly.pdbx_seq_one_letter_code
_entity_poly.pdbx_strand_id
1 'polypeptide(L)'
;MKSILLFIPILFLVSSLNGQISERELISVSNGFLNKVSSGFSIKDQIVPIVEEDTLAYVIQLKPKGFLILTPVKKLPPVLAFSFENDFEFNPSQYNTLLNLIKNDMKHQLKLLEKSNSEALTKYFNNNIKKWEKDPREIKISNRWDVLYGPYLLDIWGQVNCKDQDSSYIYVTNYYTPNHYAAGCVALSLAQILHYYRWPHKGQGKHTDNDNSGSSQGSYSAKFDTTYYDYSNMLDEYMYKSSSDLERSSVGLLAYHTGIALDMDYEYDGSTSNVNKTPDVVNNYFRGTAHYETSSWSSFWDRFDENLENGHPLQLNLGGVGSIGHAPVCDGYRNNNGDPLSERYYHLNMGWWGSSNAWYRLRGSFSAGGYTSVDGAVLDLLPDPQFLDMEVQHSDTFTLKWKIAQNIQCDTFELQKNISGIWTTIAKTTEKQYTDTVSHCGNYQYRVRARIDGHWYFNNYSEVCNVFVVGDITSLYFDGNDSYFVNDKNNHLDVTGNDWTVETWVYPTEVPASGSYPAIISRKYSFELYFRNSSGGLGVGILAFDGSGTGFTSEASLNSGSNTMALNQWHHIAASKSGSTTRLFIDGILVGTSADADFDLDASISAINFGARYDSGNGGYIRYIQNCKMDEIRYSKTARYTSNFSPKKYDYFTPDSYDIFIFHLDEGTGKKVADDTGYFTGVELRDEPNTPEWSCDAEYYGYYVDAVNGDDSNPGTQSQPWKTISKVNNTVFEPGDHIHFKRGCSWNEYLFLQNKQGTEHAHIVFDPYDSGELPLINYPDYGVIIDGSSFLTIKNLDITGDIGIMIKDDSGTNPPEGIIIEKNKIHDESSNGNTGAGVYVSHGANNVSILKNNIYNHYVGVWIGEDNNIQPGCNNLVSENSIYDNSQNGIGISSSDCSIGNETVLSDNKIYNNGFHGIELSGRYYIVERNEIYDNGQDSQGGASGIHTYSRASDEDESYDAGGDHNVIRNNVVYNTQDHTGARTDGNGIQMDMWCDSNLIYNNIVYANDGAGIIIYGSSGNEIYNNTSYGNGQDLGNRFGQFEITVLAAQLSGSNGSGYLHSSNNRIKNNIGMATGTESTRYAVSIGDTSMLDNNIFENNLWYNNSGSHIAGIVDLINHTVKEKTIAEWNNYSWTSDEMSADPLFTNAANHDFHLNHSSPAVDVGQDLTSEGIDKDNQGKRRPLLGKYDTGAFEHGIYWTGDYSFEWNDKLNWFDETVPASNSCVTIFTNNNHFPVILNNTIVKKLYL
;
A
#
# COMPACT_ATOMS: atom_id res chain seq x y z
N MET A 1 3.98 -75.44 -14.53
CA MET A 1 3.03 -76.56 -14.31
C MET A 1 1.64 -76.10 -14.73
N LYS A 2 0.89 -76.97 -15.42
CA LYS A 2 -0.51 -76.79 -15.86
C LYS A 2 -1.49 -76.84 -14.67
N SER A 3 -2.66 -76.21 -14.79
CA SER A 3 -4.05 -76.68 -14.43
C SER A 3 -4.99 -75.45 -14.42
N ILE A 4 -5.82 -75.17 -15.44
CA ILE A 4 -7.19 -75.68 -15.77
C ILE A 4 -8.21 -75.64 -14.61
N LEU A 5 -9.03 -74.57 -14.64
CA LEU A 5 -10.50 -74.44 -14.46
C LEU A 5 -11.30 -75.48 -13.65
N LEU A 6 -12.18 -74.95 -12.78
CA LEU A 6 -13.58 -75.41 -12.69
C LEU A 6 -14.53 -74.30 -12.20
N PHE A 7 -15.46 -73.94 -13.09
CA PHE A 7 -16.65 -73.11 -12.88
C PHE A 7 -17.79 -73.99 -12.34
N ILE A 8 -18.52 -73.55 -11.31
CA ILE A 8 -19.93 -73.92 -11.09
C ILE A 8 -20.69 -72.66 -10.60
N PRO A 9 -21.85 -72.32 -11.20
CA PRO A 9 -22.63 -71.13 -10.88
C PRO A 9 -23.65 -71.40 -9.76
N ILE A 10 -23.94 -70.39 -8.94
CA ILE A 10 -25.14 -70.35 -8.09
C ILE A 10 -26.02 -69.21 -8.59
N LEU A 11 -27.17 -69.59 -9.15
CA LEU A 11 -28.29 -68.71 -9.45
C LEU A 11 -28.81 -68.06 -8.16
N PHE A 12 -28.95 -66.74 -8.17
CA PHE A 12 -30.04 -66.07 -7.46
C PHE A 12 -31.03 -65.53 -8.49
N LEU A 13 -32.26 -66.04 -8.41
CA LEU A 13 -33.43 -65.49 -9.09
C LEU A 13 -33.85 -64.21 -8.35
N VAL A 14 -33.74 -63.07 -9.01
CA VAL A 14 -34.57 -61.89 -8.75
C VAL A 14 -35.28 -61.52 -10.05
N SER A 15 -36.57 -61.27 -9.92
CA SER A 15 -37.56 -61.00 -10.95
C SER A 15 -37.19 -59.84 -11.88
N SER A 16 -37.39 -60.07 -13.17
CA SER A 16 -37.31 -59.11 -14.27
C SER A 16 -38.26 -57.92 -14.11
N LEU A 17 -37.73 -56.69 -14.21
CA LEU A 17 -38.37 -55.50 -14.77
C LEU A 17 -37.27 -54.48 -15.17
N ASN A 18 -37.23 -54.12 -16.47
CA ASN A 18 -36.37 -53.14 -17.19
C ASN A 18 -35.05 -53.65 -17.79
N GLY A 19 -34.92 -53.49 -19.12
CA GLY A 19 -33.86 -54.04 -19.96
C GLY A 19 -32.49 -53.39 -19.77
N GLN A 20 -31.50 -54.24 -19.52
CA GLN A 20 -30.08 -53.88 -19.42
C GLN A 20 -29.54 -53.50 -20.82
N ILE A 21 -28.81 -52.38 -20.92
CA ILE A 21 -28.24 -51.89 -22.18
C ILE A 21 -27.07 -52.78 -22.59
N SER A 22 -27.04 -53.25 -23.84
CA SER A 22 -25.96 -54.10 -24.34
C SER A 22 -24.69 -53.31 -24.63
N GLU A 23 -23.53 -53.97 -24.54
CA GLU A 23 -22.22 -53.37 -24.89
C GLU A 23 -22.19 -52.79 -26.31
N ARG A 24 -22.85 -53.46 -27.26
CA ARG A 24 -22.99 -52.98 -28.65
C ARG A 24 -23.77 -51.67 -28.72
N GLU A 25 -24.82 -51.50 -27.92
CA GLU A 25 -25.60 -50.26 -27.87
C GLU A 25 -24.79 -49.12 -27.26
N LEU A 26 -24.02 -49.38 -26.19
CA LEU A 26 -23.12 -48.40 -25.60
C LEU A 26 -22.08 -47.91 -26.61
N ILE A 27 -21.38 -48.81 -27.29
CA ILE A 27 -20.38 -48.47 -28.32
C ILE A 27 -21.01 -47.69 -29.48
N SER A 28 -22.20 -48.11 -29.92
CA SER A 28 -22.94 -47.48 -31.01
C SER A 28 -23.29 -46.02 -30.69
N VAL A 29 -23.88 -45.79 -29.53
CA VAL A 29 -24.25 -44.44 -29.05
C VAL A 29 -23.02 -43.57 -28.84
N SER A 30 -21.95 -44.11 -28.24
CA SER A 30 -20.71 -43.36 -28.01
C SER A 30 -20.05 -42.90 -29.30
N ASN A 31 -19.95 -43.76 -30.32
CA ASN A 31 -19.42 -43.36 -31.62
C ASN A 31 -20.32 -42.32 -32.29
N GLY A 32 -21.65 -42.46 -32.17
CA GLY A 32 -22.60 -41.47 -32.66
C GLY A 32 -22.46 -40.11 -31.97
N PHE A 33 -22.17 -40.11 -30.66
CA PHE A 33 -21.91 -38.90 -29.89
C PHE A 33 -20.58 -38.25 -30.28
N LEU A 34 -19.47 -39.01 -30.33
CA LEU A 34 -18.16 -38.49 -30.73
C LEU A 34 -18.22 -37.84 -32.12
N ASN A 35 -18.87 -38.48 -33.10
CA ASN A 35 -19.04 -37.90 -34.43
C ASN A 35 -19.74 -36.52 -34.44
N LYS A 36 -20.57 -36.20 -33.44
CA LYS A 36 -21.21 -34.88 -33.29
C LYS A 36 -20.29 -33.86 -32.62
N VAL A 37 -19.52 -34.28 -31.60
CA VAL A 37 -18.87 -33.37 -30.64
C VAL A 37 -17.37 -33.22 -30.86
N SER A 38 -16.70 -34.24 -31.42
CA SER A 38 -15.26 -34.17 -31.71
C SER A 38 -14.79 -35.19 -32.76
N SER A 39 -13.98 -34.74 -33.72
CA SER A 39 -13.41 -35.61 -34.77
C SER A 39 -12.05 -36.24 -34.42
N GLY A 40 -11.47 -35.90 -33.25
CA GLY A 40 -10.11 -36.30 -32.87
C GLY A 40 -10.02 -37.46 -31.87
N PHE A 41 -11.15 -37.98 -31.40
CA PHE A 41 -11.19 -38.98 -30.32
C PHE A 41 -11.88 -40.26 -30.77
N SER A 42 -11.42 -41.39 -30.21
CA SER A 42 -12.01 -42.71 -30.44
C SER A 42 -12.13 -43.48 -29.13
N ILE A 43 -13.01 -44.46 -29.09
CA ILE A 43 -13.23 -45.29 -27.90
C ILE A 43 -11.99 -46.17 -27.64
N LYS A 44 -11.54 -46.22 -26.38
CA LYS A 44 -10.62 -47.25 -25.84
C LYS A 44 -11.46 -48.50 -25.56
N ASP A 45 -10.99 -49.70 -25.90
CA ASP A 45 -11.76 -50.96 -25.92
C ASP A 45 -12.31 -51.45 -24.55
N GLN A 46 -12.43 -50.58 -23.55
CA GLN A 46 -12.82 -50.88 -22.18
C GLN A 46 -14.05 -50.06 -21.79
N ILE A 47 -15.15 -50.77 -21.49
CA ILE A 47 -16.33 -50.21 -20.83
C ILE A 47 -16.30 -50.64 -19.36
N VAL A 48 -16.32 -49.67 -18.45
CA VAL A 48 -16.28 -49.92 -17.01
C VAL A 48 -17.60 -49.48 -16.38
N PRO A 49 -18.40 -50.40 -15.80
CA PRO A 49 -19.61 -49.99 -15.09
C PRO A 49 -19.25 -49.36 -13.73
N ILE A 50 -19.94 -48.27 -13.38
CA ILE A 50 -20.00 -47.76 -12.01
C ILE A 50 -21.14 -48.52 -11.31
N VAL A 51 -20.79 -49.28 -10.26
CA VAL A 51 -21.72 -50.20 -9.58
C VAL A 51 -21.75 -49.88 -8.09
N GLU A 52 -22.94 -49.93 -7.50
CA GLU A 52 -23.12 -50.12 -6.04
C GLU A 52 -23.99 -51.35 -5.79
N GLU A 53 -25.31 -51.18 -5.63
CA GLU A 53 -26.27 -52.30 -5.59
C GLU A 53 -26.70 -52.70 -7.01
N ASP A 54 -26.96 -51.70 -7.87
CA ASP A 54 -27.23 -51.83 -9.30
C ASP A 54 -26.17 -51.08 -10.13
N THR A 55 -26.18 -51.28 -11.45
CA THR A 55 -25.34 -50.48 -12.36
C THR A 55 -25.89 -49.05 -12.43
N LEU A 56 -25.09 -48.08 -11.98
CA LEU A 56 -25.46 -46.67 -11.93
C LEU A 56 -25.10 -45.92 -13.21
N ALA A 57 -23.98 -46.24 -13.84
CA ALA A 57 -23.54 -45.65 -15.11
C ALA A 57 -22.47 -46.53 -15.79
N TYR A 58 -22.13 -46.22 -17.04
CA TYR A 58 -21.02 -46.83 -17.77
C TYR A 58 -19.99 -45.78 -18.16
N VAL A 59 -18.72 -46.00 -17.83
CA VAL A 59 -17.60 -45.15 -18.25
C VAL A 59 -16.88 -45.79 -19.43
N ILE A 60 -16.64 -45.00 -20.46
CA ILE A 60 -15.88 -45.38 -21.65
C ILE A 60 -14.71 -44.42 -21.80
N GLN A 61 -13.49 -44.94 -21.66
CA GLN A 61 -12.28 -44.14 -21.87
C GLN A 61 -12.06 -43.88 -23.36
N LEU A 62 -11.39 -42.78 -23.70
CA LEU A 62 -11.09 -42.34 -25.06
C LEU A 62 -9.59 -42.43 -25.37
N LYS A 63 -9.25 -42.39 -26.66
CA LYS A 63 -7.89 -42.17 -27.17
C LYS A 63 -7.85 -40.82 -27.90
N PRO A 64 -6.78 -40.00 -27.76
CA PRO A 64 -5.57 -40.28 -26.99
C PRO A 64 -5.75 -40.18 -25.46
N LYS A 65 -6.71 -39.38 -24.98
CA LYS A 65 -7.13 -39.24 -23.57
C LYS A 65 -8.59 -38.79 -23.50
N GLY A 66 -9.26 -38.94 -22.35
CA GLY A 66 -10.64 -38.48 -22.15
C GLY A 66 -11.63 -39.59 -21.81
N PHE A 67 -12.89 -39.24 -21.57
CA PHE A 67 -13.94 -40.21 -21.24
C PHE A 67 -15.36 -39.79 -21.67
N LEU A 68 -16.24 -40.78 -21.76
CA LEU A 68 -17.69 -40.64 -21.86
C LEU A 68 -18.37 -41.37 -20.70
N ILE A 69 -19.43 -40.79 -20.16
CA ILE A 69 -20.25 -41.39 -19.10
C ILE A 69 -21.65 -41.58 -19.62
N LEU A 70 -22.11 -42.83 -19.68
CA LEU A 70 -23.41 -43.21 -20.22
C LEU A 70 -24.36 -43.64 -19.09
N THR A 71 -25.63 -43.29 -19.24
CA THR A 71 -26.68 -43.71 -18.31
C THR A 71 -27.02 -45.20 -18.49
N PRO A 72 -27.52 -45.90 -17.46
CA PRO A 72 -27.70 -47.35 -17.49
C PRO A 72 -29.07 -47.78 -18.02
N VAL A 73 -29.97 -46.83 -18.34
CA VAL A 73 -31.35 -47.11 -18.77
C VAL A 73 -31.80 -46.18 -19.89
N LYS A 74 -32.52 -46.74 -20.88
CA LYS A 74 -32.95 -46.00 -22.08
C LYS A 74 -33.94 -44.85 -21.84
N LYS A 75 -34.57 -44.82 -20.65
CA LYS A 75 -35.48 -43.73 -20.24
C LYS A 75 -34.73 -42.43 -19.92
N LEU A 76 -33.41 -42.49 -19.73
CA LEU A 76 -32.54 -41.34 -19.46
C LEU A 76 -31.70 -40.97 -20.70
N PRO A 77 -31.18 -39.73 -20.78
CA PRO A 77 -30.34 -39.30 -21.90
C PRO A 77 -29.11 -40.22 -22.06
N PRO A 78 -28.64 -40.50 -23.29
CA PRO A 78 -27.59 -41.51 -23.46
C PRO A 78 -26.24 -41.15 -22.83
N VAL A 79 -25.77 -39.92 -23.00
CA VAL A 79 -24.49 -39.43 -22.45
C VAL A 79 -24.77 -38.41 -21.35
N LEU A 80 -24.35 -38.72 -20.12
CA LEU A 80 -24.50 -37.87 -18.94
C LEU A 80 -23.41 -36.80 -18.84
N ALA A 81 -22.16 -37.21 -19.04
CA ALA A 81 -21.00 -36.33 -18.96
C ALA A 81 -19.87 -36.82 -19.88
N PHE A 82 -18.95 -35.93 -20.22
CA PHE A 82 -17.75 -36.28 -20.97
C PHE A 82 -16.60 -35.32 -20.69
N SER A 83 -15.37 -35.75 -20.97
CA SER A 83 -14.19 -34.88 -20.99
C SER A 83 -13.25 -35.30 -22.11
N PHE A 84 -12.57 -34.32 -22.70
CA PHE A 84 -11.51 -34.53 -23.69
C PHE A 84 -10.12 -34.22 -23.12
N GLU A 85 -10.06 -33.76 -21.87
CA GLU A 85 -8.86 -33.19 -21.25
C GLU A 85 -8.09 -34.24 -20.45
N ASN A 86 -8.80 -35.08 -19.70
CA ASN A 86 -8.21 -36.08 -18.79
C ASN A 86 -8.98 -37.41 -18.82
N ASP A 87 -8.28 -38.52 -18.59
CA ASP A 87 -8.89 -39.84 -18.43
C ASP A 87 -9.72 -39.88 -17.12
N PHE A 88 -10.80 -40.67 -17.12
CA PHE A 88 -11.64 -40.80 -15.92
C PHE A 88 -10.90 -41.50 -14.78
N GLU A 89 -10.88 -40.91 -13.59
CA GLU A 89 -10.33 -41.52 -12.38
C GLU A 89 -11.37 -42.44 -11.71
N PHE A 90 -11.02 -43.72 -11.53
CA PHE A 90 -11.89 -44.72 -10.90
C PHE A 90 -11.66 -44.90 -9.40
N ASN A 91 -10.65 -44.23 -8.82
CA ASN A 91 -10.32 -44.37 -7.41
C ASN A 91 -11.50 -43.87 -6.56
N PRO A 92 -12.11 -44.73 -5.70
CA PRO A 92 -13.28 -44.36 -4.90
C PRO A 92 -12.94 -43.46 -3.69
N SER A 93 -11.91 -42.65 -3.82
CA SER A 93 -11.51 -41.63 -2.85
C SER A 93 -12.64 -40.64 -2.61
N GLN A 94 -12.77 -40.14 -1.37
CA GLN A 94 -13.68 -39.04 -1.05
C GLN A 94 -13.39 -37.76 -1.86
N TYR A 95 -12.15 -37.60 -2.30
CA TYR A 95 -11.68 -36.48 -3.13
C TYR A 95 -11.99 -36.63 -4.63
N ASN A 96 -12.55 -37.77 -5.07
CA ASN A 96 -13.00 -37.95 -6.45
C ASN A 96 -14.41 -37.37 -6.63
N THR A 97 -14.49 -36.03 -6.68
CA THR A 97 -15.74 -35.28 -6.68
C THR A 97 -16.63 -35.61 -7.88
N LEU A 98 -16.06 -35.82 -9.07
CA LEU A 98 -16.84 -36.18 -10.26
C LEU A 98 -17.49 -37.58 -10.10
N LEU A 99 -16.76 -38.59 -9.62
CA LEU A 99 -17.32 -39.93 -9.37
C LEU A 99 -18.46 -39.88 -8.34
N ASN A 100 -18.28 -39.11 -7.27
CA ASN A 100 -19.30 -38.95 -6.23
C ASN A 100 -20.53 -38.22 -6.77
N LEU A 101 -20.35 -37.17 -7.59
CA LEU A 101 -21.42 -36.48 -8.30
C LEU A 101 -22.24 -37.46 -9.16
N ILE A 102 -21.57 -38.31 -9.96
CA ILE A 102 -22.24 -39.27 -10.85
C ILE A 102 -23.00 -40.34 -10.07
N LYS A 103 -22.36 -40.96 -9.07
CA LYS A 103 -22.98 -42.02 -8.25
C LYS A 103 -24.27 -41.51 -7.63
N ASN A 104 -24.19 -40.32 -7.06
CA ASN A 104 -25.32 -39.69 -6.44
C ASN A 104 -26.38 -39.38 -7.52
N ASP A 105 -26.02 -38.79 -8.69
CA ASP A 105 -26.97 -38.31 -9.73
C ASP A 105 -27.83 -39.44 -10.23
N MET A 106 -27.14 -40.54 -10.50
CA MET A 106 -27.77 -41.72 -11.04
C MET A 106 -28.65 -42.44 -10.01
N LYS A 107 -28.28 -42.49 -8.72
CA LYS A 107 -29.15 -43.08 -7.68
C LYS A 107 -30.52 -42.42 -7.63
N HIS A 108 -30.58 -41.10 -7.66
CA HIS A 108 -31.86 -40.40 -7.58
C HIS A 108 -32.61 -40.46 -8.91
N GLN A 109 -31.93 -40.24 -10.05
CA GLN A 109 -32.58 -40.32 -11.35
C GLN A 109 -33.24 -41.70 -11.54
N LEU A 110 -32.58 -42.78 -11.14
CA LEU A 110 -33.14 -44.14 -11.17
C LEU A 110 -34.34 -44.29 -10.21
N LYS A 111 -34.28 -43.72 -9.00
CA LYS A 111 -35.40 -43.71 -8.03
C LYS A 111 -36.63 -42.93 -8.52
N LEU A 112 -36.44 -41.84 -9.29
CA LEU A 112 -37.55 -41.10 -9.90
C LEU A 112 -38.27 -41.92 -10.98
N LEU A 113 -37.58 -42.82 -11.68
CA LEU A 113 -38.19 -43.70 -12.67
C LEU A 113 -39.20 -44.68 -12.06
N GLU A 114 -39.08 -44.98 -10.76
CA GLU A 114 -39.97 -45.90 -10.03
C GLU A 114 -41.27 -45.24 -9.56
N LYS A 115 -41.30 -43.90 -9.43
CA LYS A 115 -42.39 -43.17 -8.75
C LYS A 115 -43.36 -42.41 -9.66
N SER A 116 -43.21 -42.47 -10.99
CA SER A 116 -43.88 -41.51 -11.88
C SER A 116 -44.83 -42.11 -12.93
N ASN A 117 -46.07 -41.59 -12.97
CA ASN A 117 -47.10 -41.83 -14.00
C ASN A 117 -47.57 -40.52 -14.69
N SER A 118 -46.73 -39.47 -14.77
CA SER A 118 -47.15 -38.20 -15.42
C SER A 118 -46.96 -38.21 -16.95
N GLU A 119 -47.83 -37.50 -17.66
CA GLU A 119 -47.80 -37.39 -19.13
C GLU A 119 -46.54 -36.68 -19.65
N ALA A 120 -46.06 -35.67 -18.92
CA ALA A 120 -44.81 -34.95 -19.21
C ALA A 120 -43.58 -35.87 -19.10
N LEU A 121 -43.53 -36.73 -18.07
CA LEU A 121 -42.42 -37.69 -17.89
C LEU A 121 -42.49 -38.82 -18.91
N THR A 122 -43.68 -39.25 -19.31
CA THR A 122 -43.87 -40.22 -20.41
C THR A 122 -43.31 -39.69 -21.73
N LYS A 123 -43.59 -38.41 -22.05
CA LYS A 123 -43.03 -37.74 -23.24
C LYS A 123 -41.50 -37.63 -23.16
N TYR A 124 -40.97 -37.27 -22.00
CA TYR A 124 -39.53 -37.20 -21.73
C TYR A 124 -38.84 -38.57 -21.94
N PHE A 125 -39.36 -39.64 -21.31
CA PHE A 125 -38.81 -40.99 -21.45
C PHE A 125 -38.87 -41.51 -22.90
N ASN A 126 -39.99 -41.32 -23.59
CA ASN A 126 -40.13 -41.72 -24.99
C ASN A 126 -39.15 -40.99 -25.91
N ASN A 127 -38.82 -39.73 -25.61
CA ASN A 127 -37.83 -38.99 -26.36
C ASN A 127 -36.41 -39.52 -26.12
N ASN A 128 -36.06 -39.85 -24.87
CA ASN A 128 -34.76 -40.44 -24.56
C ASN A 128 -34.58 -41.83 -25.17
N ILE A 129 -35.63 -42.66 -25.17
CA ILE A 129 -35.62 -43.98 -25.83
C ILE A 129 -35.30 -43.81 -27.33
N LYS A 130 -35.92 -42.84 -28.02
CA LYS A 130 -35.60 -42.52 -29.42
C LYS A 130 -34.14 -42.10 -29.63
N LYS A 131 -33.52 -41.43 -28.65
CA LYS A 131 -32.10 -41.04 -28.71
C LYS A 131 -31.18 -42.27 -28.62
N TRP A 132 -31.53 -43.24 -27.79
CA TRP A 132 -30.82 -44.53 -27.70
C TRP A 132 -30.99 -45.40 -28.95
N GLU A 133 -32.13 -45.32 -29.62
CA GLU A 133 -32.47 -46.14 -30.80
C GLU A 133 -32.03 -45.54 -32.14
N LYS A 134 -31.53 -44.29 -32.15
CA LYS A 134 -31.12 -43.59 -33.37
C LYS A 134 -29.86 -44.22 -33.98
N ASP A 135 -29.90 -44.58 -35.26
CA ASP A 135 -28.76 -45.18 -35.97
C ASP A 135 -27.60 -44.16 -36.08
N PRO A 136 -26.39 -44.48 -35.58
CA PRO A 136 -25.24 -43.59 -35.68
C PRO A 136 -24.87 -43.21 -37.13
N ARG A 137 -25.24 -44.04 -38.11
CA ARG A 137 -24.98 -43.82 -39.54
C ARG A 137 -25.92 -42.80 -40.18
N GLU A 138 -27.02 -42.46 -39.51
CA GLU A 138 -27.95 -41.41 -39.96
C GLU A 138 -27.54 -39.99 -39.50
N ILE A 139 -26.45 -39.88 -38.72
CA ILE A 139 -25.91 -38.60 -38.25
C ILE A 139 -25.04 -37.99 -39.35
N LYS A 140 -25.55 -36.95 -40.02
CA LYS A 140 -24.78 -36.19 -41.01
C LYS A 140 -23.67 -35.38 -40.32
N ILE A 141 -22.45 -35.42 -40.88
CA ILE A 141 -21.27 -34.66 -40.41
C ILE A 141 -21.53 -33.13 -40.40
N SER A 142 -22.50 -32.66 -41.19
CA SER A 142 -22.95 -31.26 -41.22
C SER A 142 -23.71 -30.79 -39.96
N ASN A 143 -23.94 -31.68 -38.99
CA ASN A 143 -24.67 -31.38 -37.74
C ASN A 143 -23.74 -31.45 -36.50
N ARG A 144 -22.49 -30.98 -36.64
CA ARG A 144 -21.64 -30.72 -35.45
C ARG A 144 -22.31 -29.61 -34.62
N TRP A 145 -22.16 -29.64 -33.29
CA TRP A 145 -22.82 -28.65 -32.42
C TRP A 145 -22.50 -27.23 -32.86
N ASP A 146 -23.54 -26.44 -33.16
CA ASP A 146 -23.39 -25.09 -33.73
C ASP A 146 -23.06 -24.01 -32.69
N VAL A 147 -23.21 -24.29 -31.38
CA VAL A 147 -23.03 -23.32 -30.30
C VAL A 147 -22.08 -23.85 -29.23
N LEU A 148 -20.94 -23.17 -29.07
CA LEU A 148 -19.89 -23.44 -28.11
C LEU A 148 -19.38 -22.13 -27.52
N TYR A 149 -19.52 -22.01 -26.19
CA TYR A 149 -18.97 -20.95 -25.35
C TYR A 149 -18.04 -21.58 -24.31
N GLY A 150 -16.84 -21.06 -24.14
CA GLY A 150 -15.82 -21.62 -23.25
C GLY A 150 -15.23 -22.99 -23.67
N PRO A 151 -14.47 -23.67 -22.80
CA PRO A 151 -14.17 -23.28 -21.43
C PRO A 151 -13.32 -22.00 -21.39
N TYR A 152 -13.64 -21.07 -20.49
CA TYR A 152 -12.96 -19.77 -20.40
C TYR A 152 -11.78 -19.78 -19.45
N LEU A 153 -11.81 -20.63 -18.41
CA LEU A 153 -10.70 -20.80 -17.50
C LEU A 153 -9.67 -21.72 -18.15
N LEU A 154 -8.41 -21.29 -18.16
CA LEU A 154 -7.27 -22.12 -18.56
C LEU A 154 -6.64 -22.79 -17.36
N ASP A 155 -6.83 -22.21 -16.18
CA ASP A 155 -6.28 -22.68 -14.94
C ASP A 155 -6.94 -23.99 -14.49
N ILE A 156 -6.12 -24.94 -14.10
CA ILE A 156 -6.54 -26.24 -13.57
C ILE A 156 -5.98 -26.42 -12.16
N TRP A 157 -6.30 -25.45 -11.30
CA TRP A 157 -5.87 -25.45 -9.91
C TRP A 157 -6.61 -26.51 -9.09
N GLY A 158 -6.01 -26.91 -7.97
CA GLY A 158 -6.63 -27.81 -6.99
C GLY A 158 -6.55 -27.25 -5.59
N GLN A 159 -7.36 -27.76 -4.67
CA GLN A 159 -7.55 -27.19 -3.33
C GLN A 159 -6.45 -27.55 -2.32
N VAL A 160 -5.68 -28.60 -2.60
CA VAL A 160 -4.63 -29.15 -1.74
C VAL A 160 -3.37 -29.34 -2.57
N ASN A 161 -2.24 -29.58 -1.90
CA ASN A 161 -0.95 -29.84 -2.54
C ASN A 161 -1.02 -30.82 -3.73
N CYS A 162 -0.17 -30.61 -4.71
CA CYS A 162 -0.01 -31.49 -5.86
C CYS A 162 1.42 -32.02 -5.95
N LYS A 163 1.68 -32.81 -7.00
CA LYS A 163 3.04 -33.24 -7.34
C LYS A 163 3.60 -32.37 -8.44
N ASP A 164 4.88 -31.99 -8.36
CA ASP A 164 5.59 -31.30 -9.43
C ASP A 164 6.08 -32.28 -10.53
N GLN A 165 6.86 -31.77 -11.49
CA GLN A 165 7.42 -32.58 -12.59
C GLN A 165 8.29 -33.77 -12.13
N ASP A 166 8.91 -33.65 -10.96
CA ASP A 166 9.81 -34.65 -10.36
C ASP A 166 9.06 -35.57 -9.38
N SER A 167 7.73 -35.44 -9.33
CA SER A 167 6.81 -36.17 -8.45
C SER A 167 6.92 -35.83 -6.95
N SER A 168 7.54 -34.71 -6.61
CA SER A 168 7.64 -34.17 -5.24
C SER A 168 6.37 -33.39 -4.88
N TYR A 169 5.95 -33.44 -3.61
CA TYR A 169 4.78 -32.69 -3.17
C TYR A 169 5.10 -31.19 -3.03
N ILE A 170 4.24 -30.34 -3.59
CA ILE A 170 4.33 -28.89 -3.54
C ILE A 170 2.99 -28.27 -3.10
N TYR A 171 3.06 -27.23 -2.26
CA TYR A 171 1.91 -26.42 -1.87
C TYR A 171 1.69 -25.31 -2.88
N VAL A 172 0.43 -25.08 -3.28
CA VAL A 172 0.12 -24.14 -4.35
C VAL A 172 -1.00 -23.21 -3.91
N THR A 173 -2.26 -23.64 -3.96
CA THR A 173 -3.39 -22.81 -3.51
C THR A 173 -3.54 -22.83 -1.98
N ASN A 174 -3.05 -23.89 -1.34
CA ASN A 174 -2.96 -24.04 0.11
C ASN A 174 -1.61 -23.56 0.68
N TYR A 175 -0.91 -22.69 -0.05
CA TYR A 175 0.42 -22.22 0.36
C TYR A 175 0.39 -21.47 1.70
N TYR A 176 -0.57 -20.56 1.88
CA TYR A 176 -0.71 -19.74 3.10
C TYR A 176 -1.88 -20.17 4.00
N THR A 177 -2.61 -21.23 3.64
CA THR A 177 -3.74 -21.69 4.45
C THR A 177 -3.24 -22.29 5.77
N PRO A 178 -4.02 -22.20 6.86
CA PRO A 178 -3.64 -22.78 8.14
C PRO A 178 -3.26 -24.26 8.00
N ASN A 179 -2.07 -24.63 8.49
CA ASN A 179 -1.53 -25.99 8.38
C ASN A 179 -1.47 -26.58 6.94
N HIS A 180 -1.46 -25.73 5.91
CA HIS A 180 -1.64 -26.12 4.51
C HIS A 180 -2.90 -26.97 4.27
N TYR A 181 -3.93 -26.81 5.10
CA TYR A 181 -5.23 -27.42 4.87
C TYR A 181 -5.83 -26.91 3.56
N ALA A 182 -6.85 -27.61 3.07
CA ALA A 182 -7.42 -27.26 1.78
C ALA A 182 -7.81 -25.78 1.75
N ALA A 183 -7.55 -25.08 0.63
CA ALA A 183 -8.05 -23.71 0.46
C ALA A 183 -9.59 -23.65 0.54
N GLY A 184 -10.25 -24.78 0.25
CA GLY A 184 -11.69 -24.91 0.21
C GLY A 184 -12.26 -24.55 -1.16
N CYS A 185 -13.31 -25.27 -1.57
CA CYS A 185 -13.82 -25.16 -2.93
C CYS A 185 -14.41 -23.78 -3.25
N VAL A 186 -14.97 -23.10 -2.24
CA VAL A 186 -15.55 -21.75 -2.39
C VAL A 186 -14.45 -20.69 -2.60
N ALA A 187 -13.35 -20.75 -1.84
CA ALA A 187 -12.24 -19.83 -2.04
C ALA A 187 -11.56 -20.08 -3.39
N LEU A 188 -11.27 -21.35 -3.69
CA LEU A 188 -10.59 -21.70 -4.93
C LEU A 188 -11.40 -21.24 -6.15
N SER A 189 -12.70 -21.54 -6.21
CA SER A 189 -13.53 -21.13 -7.34
C SER A 189 -13.61 -19.60 -7.50
N LEU A 190 -13.60 -18.84 -6.41
CA LEU A 190 -13.49 -17.38 -6.50
C LEU A 190 -12.10 -16.94 -7.02
N ALA A 191 -11.02 -17.52 -6.48
CA ALA A 191 -9.65 -17.21 -6.91
C ALA A 191 -9.42 -17.48 -8.41
N GLN A 192 -9.96 -18.58 -8.93
CA GLN A 192 -9.90 -18.91 -10.36
C GLN A 192 -10.64 -17.87 -11.23
N ILE A 193 -11.80 -17.38 -10.79
CA ILE A 193 -12.54 -16.33 -11.51
C ILE A 193 -11.78 -14.98 -11.45
N LEU A 194 -11.20 -14.62 -10.30
CA LEU A 194 -10.38 -13.41 -10.15
C LEU A 194 -9.10 -13.48 -11.00
N HIS A 195 -8.47 -14.65 -11.08
CA HIS A 195 -7.36 -14.93 -11.99
C HIS A 195 -7.81 -14.75 -13.43
N TYR A 196 -8.93 -15.34 -13.87
CA TYR A 196 -9.47 -15.14 -15.21
C TYR A 196 -9.60 -13.66 -15.59
N TYR A 197 -10.09 -12.81 -14.70
CA TYR A 197 -10.17 -11.36 -14.96
C TYR A 197 -8.85 -10.60 -14.82
N ARG A 198 -7.83 -11.23 -14.19
CA ARG A 198 -6.58 -10.61 -13.75
C ARG A 198 -6.87 -9.40 -12.86
N TRP A 199 -7.77 -9.59 -11.88
CA TRP A 199 -8.39 -8.53 -11.11
C TRP A 199 -8.69 -8.90 -9.65
N PRO A 200 -8.55 -7.97 -8.68
CA PRO A 200 -8.09 -6.59 -8.82
C PRO A 200 -6.57 -6.46 -8.85
N HIS A 201 -6.05 -5.36 -9.36
CA HIS A 201 -4.62 -5.10 -9.24
C HIS A 201 -4.18 -4.88 -7.77
N LYS A 202 -5.03 -4.19 -7.01
CA LYS A 202 -4.87 -3.97 -5.57
C LYS A 202 -6.22 -4.19 -4.90
N GLY A 203 -6.29 -4.94 -3.80
CA GLY A 203 -7.54 -5.13 -3.06
C GLY A 203 -8.01 -3.86 -2.33
N GLN A 204 -9.02 -4.00 -1.47
CA GLN A 204 -9.49 -2.90 -0.62
C GLN A 204 -9.94 -3.40 0.76
N GLY A 205 -9.77 -2.59 1.80
CA GLY A 205 -10.10 -2.96 3.17
C GLY A 205 -9.21 -4.07 3.77
N LYS A 206 -9.63 -4.57 4.93
CA LYS A 206 -9.00 -5.67 5.66
C LYS A 206 -10.10 -6.53 6.29
N HIS A 207 -9.81 -7.81 6.47
CA HIS A 207 -10.74 -8.73 7.12
C HIS A 207 -10.01 -9.69 8.04
N THR A 208 -10.69 -10.11 9.10
CA THR A 208 -10.21 -11.12 10.04
C THR A 208 -11.29 -12.17 10.22
N ASP A 209 -10.96 -13.38 9.78
CA ASP A 209 -11.75 -14.59 9.99
C ASP A 209 -11.39 -15.22 11.35
N ASN A 210 -12.38 -15.69 12.09
CA ASN A 210 -12.20 -16.31 13.40
C ASN A 210 -12.78 -17.72 13.39
N ASP A 211 -11.90 -18.70 13.18
CA ASP A 211 -12.24 -20.11 13.22
C ASP A 211 -12.16 -20.62 14.67
N ASN A 212 -13.28 -21.11 15.18
CA ASN A 212 -13.45 -21.48 16.60
C ASN A 212 -13.87 -22.94 16.79
N SER A 213 -13.86 -23.75 15.73
CA SER A 213 -14.31 -25.14 15.77
C SER A 213 -13.40 -26.05 14.95
N GLY A 214 -13.59 -27.37 15.06
CA GLY A 214 -12.85 -28.32 14.23
C GLY A 214 -11.33 -28.36 14.47
N SER A 215 -10.58 -28.68 13.41
CA SER A 215 -9.14 -29.00 13.44
C SER A 215 -8.23 -27.80 13.18
N SER A 216 -8.77 -26.69 12.69
CA SER A 216 -8.09 -25.39 12.70
C SER A 216 -8.84 -24.45 13.62
N GLN A 217 -8.15 -23.86 14.60
CA GLN A 217 -8.77 -22.88 15.50
C GLN A 217 -7.81 -21.71 15.63
N GLY A 218 -8.27 -20.51 15.28
CA GLY A 218 -7.42 -19.33 15.24
C GLY A 218 -8.08 -18.12 14.59
N SER A 219 -7.37 -17.00 14.67
CA SER A 219 -7.72 -15.76 13.98
C SER A 219 -6.80 -15.58 12.79
N TYR A 220 -7.36 -15.40 11.60
CA TYR A 220 -6.62 -15.31 10.34
C TYR A 220 -7.01 -14.03 9.63
N SER A 221 -6.03 -13.23 9.20
CA SER A 221 -6.28 -11.88 8.69
C SER A 221 -5.67 -11.64 7.31
N ALA A 222 -6.34 -10.83 6.51
CA ALA A 222 -5.86 -10.36 5.21
C ALA A 222 -6.03 -8.84 5.12
N LYS A 223 -4.97 -8.14 4.70
CA LYS A 223 -4.95 -6.70 4.41
C LYS A 223 -4.99 -6.50 2.90
N PHE A 224 -6.19 -6.38 2.35
CA PHE A 224 -6.40 -6.30 0.91
C PHE A 224 -6.00 -4.93 0.35
N ASP A 225 -6.22 -3.85 1.11
CA ASP A 225 -5.88 -2.46 0.76
C ASP A 225 -4.39 -2.19 0.57
N THR A 226 -3.50 -3.02 1.10
CA THR A 226 -2.04 -2.95 0.90
C THR A 226 -1.50 -4.03 -0.03
N THR A 227 -2.35 -4.94 -0.54
CA THR A 227 -1.89 -6.09 -1.33
C THR A 227 -2.06 -5.85 -2.82
N TYR A 228 -0.96 -5.99 -3.57
CA TYR A 228 -0.95 -6.08 -5.02
C TYR A 228 -0.88 -7.54 -5.46
N TYR A 229 -1.80 -7.96 -6.35
CA TYR A 229 -1.83 -9.34 -6.84
C TYR A 229 -1.01 -9.46 -8.13
N ASP A 230 0.05 -10.27 -8.08
CA ASP A 230 0.91 -10.53 -9.23
C ASP A 230 0.35 -11.68 -10.08
N TYR A 231 -0.64 -11.37 -10.90
CA TYR A 231 -1.21 -12.35 -11.81
C TYR A 231 -0.25 -12.82 -12.91
N SER A 232 0.87 -12.13 -13.13
CA SER A 232 1.84 -12.52 -14.17
C SER A 232 2.64 -13.77 -13.77
N ASN A 233 2.83 -13.96 -12.46
CA ASN A 233 3.46 -15.14 -11.87
C ASN A 233 2.45 -16.25 -11.49
N MET A 234 1.14 -16.07 -11.68
CA MET A 234 0.15 -17.12 -11.42
C MET A 234 -0.02 -18.01 -12.66
N LEU A 235 0.58 -19.21 -12.65
CA LEU A 235 0.51 -20.18 -13.75
C LEU A 235 -0.88 -20.81 -13.87
N ASP A 236 -1.23 -21.29 -15.07
CA ASP A 236 -2.49 -22.01 -15.30
C ASP A 236 -2.43 -23.47 -14.77
N GLU A 237 -1.27 -24.12 -14.77
CA GLU A 237 -1.11 -25.53 -14.38
C GLU A 237 0.15 -25.75 -13.53
N TYR A 238 -0.01 -26.39 -12.37
CA TYR A 238 1.09 -26.73 -11.46
C TYR A 238 1.33 -28.25 -11.32
N MET A 239 0.29 -29.07 -11.46
CA MET A 239 0.41 -30.52 -11.29
C MET A 239 1.28 -31.12 -12.41
N TYR A 240 2.33 -31.82 -12.01
CA TYR A 240 3.38 -32.39 -12.87
C TYR A 240 4.13 -31.36 -13.72
N LYS A 241 4.17 -30.09 -13.27
CA LYS A 241 4.91 -29.00 -13.90
C LYS A 241 5.98 -28.44 -12.97
N SER A 242 7.03 -27.87 -13.56
CA SER A 242 7.96 -27.02 -12.83
C SER A 242 7.25 -25.72 -12.44
N SER A 243 7.48 -25.24 -11.22
CA SER A 243 7.07 -23.91 -10.79
C SER A 243 8.11 -23.35 -9.81
N SER A 244 8.32 -22.04 -9.82
CA SER A 244 9.08 -21.32 -8.80
C SER A 244 8.23 -21.10 -7.54
N ASP A 245 8.88 -20.75 -6.44
CA ASP A 245 8.18 -20.43 -5.20
C ASP A 245 7.39 -19.13 -5.30
N LEU A 246 7.89 -18.15 -6.05
CA LEU A 246 7.15 -16.93 -6.41
C LEU A 246 5.87 -17.26 -7.17
N GLU A 247 5.92 -18.19 -8.13
CA GLU A 247 4.73 -18.58 -8.90
C GLU A 247 3.69 -19.29 -8.01
N ARG A 248 4.12 -20.13 -7.06
CA ARG A 248 3.23 -20.84 -6.12
C ARG A 248 2.66 -19.93 -5.03
N SER A 249 3.51 -19.09 -4.44
CA SER A 249 3.10 -18.11 -3.44
C SER A 249 2.16 -17.07 -4.03
N SER A 250 2.35 -16.63 -5.27
CA SER A 250 1.44 -15.67 -5.92
C SER A 250 0.00 -16.20 -6.00
N VAL A 251 -0.19 -17.44 -6.49
CA VAL A 251 -1.52 -18.07 -6.52
C VAL A 251 -2.02 -18.40 -5.11
N GLY A 252 -1.14 -18.84 -4.23
CA GLY A 252 -1.45 -19.15 -2.85
C GLY A 252 -1.95 -17.95 -2.06
N LEU A 253 -1.40 -16.76 -2.32
CA LEU A 253 -1.82 -15.51 -1.69
C LEU A 253 -3.24 -15.14 -2.10
N LEU A 254 -3.55 -15.23 -3.41
CA LEU A 254 -4.90 -15.00 -3.91
C LEU A 254 -5.90 -15.99 -3.31
N ALA A 255 -5.58 -17.29 -3.32
CA ALA A 255 -6.43 -18.34 -2.75
C ALA A 255 -6.66 -18.14 -1.24
N TYR A 256 -5.60 -17.84 -0.48
CA TYR A 256 -5.69 -17.55 0.94
C TYR A 256 -6.56 -16.32 1.22
N HIS A 257 -6.34 -15.22 0.50
CA HIS A 257 -7.12 -14.00 0.64
C HIS A 257 -8.61 -14.22 0.33
N THR A 258 -8.93 -15.01 -0.71
CA THR A 258 -10.33 -15.39 -0.97
C THR A 258 -10.91 -16.24 0.15
N GLY A 259 -10.12 -17.15 0.74
CA GLY A 259 -10.51 -17.93 1.90
C GLY A 259 -10.80 -17.08 3.13
N ILE A 260 -9.88 -16.18 3.51
CA ILE A 260 -10.09 -15.27 4.63
C ILE A 260 -11.33 -14.42 4.41
N ALA A 261 -11.48 -13.81 3.23
CA ALA A 261 -12.62 -12.97 2.95
C ALA A 261 -13.96 -13.71 3.08
N LEU A 262 -14.01 -15.00 2.75
CA LEU A 262 -15.22 -15.82 2.81
C LEU A 262 -15.53 -16.37 4.21
N ASP A 263 -14.69 -16.12 5.21
CA ASP A 263 -14.66 -16.83 6.50
C ASP A 263 -14.62 -18.35 6.28
N MET A 264 -13.43 -18.86 5.98
CA MET A 264 -13.22 -20.26 5.62
C MET A 264 -12.99 -21.09 6.90
N ASP A 265 -13.84 -22.08 7.10
CA ASP A 265 -13.67 -23.12 8.13
C ASP A 265 -12.57 -24.07 7.64
N TYR A 266 -11.33 -23.90 8.12
CA TYR A 266 -10.16 -24.60 7.59
C TYR A 266 -9.99 -25.97 8.26
N GLU A 267 -9.97 -27.06 7.50
CA GLU A 267 -10.02 -28.39 8.10
C GLU A 267 -9.10 -29.40 7.41
N TYR A 268 -8.47 -30.29 8.21
CA TYR A 268 -7.55 -31.31 7.70
C TYR A 268 -8.21 -32.29 6.72
N ASP A 269 -9.51 -32.55 6.88
CA ASP A 269 -10.31 -33.43 6.03
C ASP A 269 -11.14 -32.68 4.97
N GLY A 270 -11.10 -31.35 4.97
CA GLY A 270 -11.61 -30.50 3.89
C GLY A 270 -12.27 -29.21 4.39
N SER A 271 -11.73 -28.08 3.96
CA SER A 271 -12.21 -26.75 4.34
C SER A 271 -13.45 -26.30 3.55
N THR A 272 -14.33 -25.53 4.19
CA THR A 272 -15.57 -25.06 3.55
C THR A 272 -16.01 -23.66 3.98
N SER A 273 -16.78 -23.01 3.12
CA SER A 273 -17.52 -21.79 3.43
C SER A 273 -18.83 -21.77 2.61
N ASN A 274 -19.54 -20.64 2.59
CA ASN A 274 -20.80 -20.48 1.87
C ASN A 274 -20.63 -19.59 0.63
N VAL A 275 -21.01 -20.13 -0.54
CA VAL A 275 -20.98 -19.44 -1.85
C VAL A 275 -21.80 -18.15 -1.86
N ASN A 276 -22.85 -18.05 -1.04
CA ASN A 276 -23.71 -16.87 -0.99
C ASN A 276 -23.05 -15.64 -0.34
N LYS A 277 -21.86 -15.77 0.28
CA LYS A 277 -21.07 -14.64 0.80
C LYS A 277 -20.24 -13.95 -0.28
N THR A 278 -19.97 -14.62 -1.40
CA THR A 278 -19.11 -14.11 -2.49
C THR A 278 -19.49 -12.72 -2.98
N PRO A 279 -20.77 -12.34 -3.14
CA PRO A 279 -21.14 -10.98 -3.53
C PRO A 279 -20.59 -9.89 -2.61
N ASP A 280 -20.78 -10.04 -1.29
CA ASP A 280 -20.31 -9.06 -0.31
C ASP A 280 -18.78 -9.04 -0.26
N VAL A 281 -18.15 -10.21 -0.37
CA VAL A 281 -16.68 -10.36 -0.37
C VAL A 281 -16.04 -9.69 -1.58
N VAL A 282 -16.58 -9.94 -2.77
CA VAL A 282 -16.06 -9.34 -4.00
C VAL A 282 -16.23 -7.82 -3.96
N ASN A 283 -17.37 -7.34 -3.47
CA ASN A 283 -17.61 -5.91 -3.33
C ASN A 283 -16.69 -5.26 -2.28
N ASN A 284 -16.52 -5.88 -1.12
CA ASN A 284 -15.79 -5.31 0.00
C ASN A 284 -14.26 -5.42 -0.15
N TYR A 285 -13.74 -6.45 -0.82
CA TYR A 285 -12.32 -6.76 -0.80
C TYR A 285 -11.65 -6.89 -2.17
N PHE A 286 -12.41 -7.28 -3.20
CA PHE A 286 -11.87 -7.60 -4.54
C PHE A 286 -12.36 -6.69 -5.67
N ARG A 287 -13.03 -5.58 -5.35
CA ARG A 287 -13.43 -4.53 -6.30
C ARG A 287 -14.28 -5.09 -7.45
N GLY A 288 -15.41 -5.68 -7.10
CA GLY A 288 -16.36 -6.15 -8.10
C GLY A 288 -17.79 -6.11 -7.63
N THR A 289 -18.66 -6.34 -8.59
CA THR A 289 -20.08 -6.55 -8.40
C THR A 289 -20.40 -8.00 -8.65
N ALA A 290 -21.33 -8.56 -7.87
CA ALA A 290 -21.89 -9.87 -8.08
C ALA A 290 -23.22 -9.96 -7.34
N HIS A 291 -24.02 -10.99 -7.62
CA HIS A 291 -25.14 -11.36 -6.76
C HIS A 291 -25.33 -12.88 -6.75
N TYR A 292 -25.86 -13.42 -5.66
CA TYR A 292 -26.14 -14.84 -5.52
C TYR A 292 -27.63 -15.10 -5.69
N GLU A 293 -27.99 -16.02 -6.58
CA GLU A 293 -29.37 -16.43 -6.79
C GLU A 293 -29.54 -17.93 -6.68
N THR A 294 -30.67 -18.35 -6.12
CA THR A 294 -31.03 -19.77 -6.04
C THR A 294 -31.65 -20.24 -7.35
N SER A 295 -31.59 -21.53 -7.63
CA SER A 295 -32.23 -22.12 -8.83
C SER A 295 -33.76 -22.01 -8.85
N SER A 296 -34.37 -21.59 -7.75
CA SER A 296 -35.79 -21.28 -7.66
C SER A 296 -36.17 -19.92 -8.27
N TRP A 297 -35.19 -19.04 -8.50
CA TRP A 297 -35.42 -17.77 -9.20
C TRP A 297 -35.82 -18.06 -10.65
N SER A 298 -36.96 -17.51 -11.08
CA SER A 298 -37.58 -17.84 -12.38
C SER A 298 -36.69 -17.55 -13.59
N SER A 299 -35.76 -16.61 -13.45
CA SER A 299 -34.82 -16.22 -14.50
C SER A 299 -33.42 -16.78 -14.30
N PHE A 300 -33.20 -17.61 -13.27
CA PHE A 300 -31.88 -18.17 -12.93
C PHE A 300 -31.17 -18.75 -14.14
N TRP A 301 -31.83 -19.68 -14.82
CA TRP A 301 -31.26 -20.38 -15.96
C TRP A 301 -31.09 -19.48 -17.19
N ASP A 302 -31.93 -18.49 -17.40
CA ASP A 302 -31.76 -17.56 -18.53
C ASP A 302 -30.52 -16.68 -18.28
N ARG A 303 -30.38 -16.14 -17.06
CA ARG A 303 -29.22 -15.32 -16.67
C ARG A 303 -27.92 -16.12 -16.57
N PHE A 304 -28.02 -17.38 -16.14
CA PHE A 304 -26.92 -18.33 -16.08
C PHE A 304 -26.33 -18.60 -17.47
N ASP A 305 -27.18 -18.84 -18.48
CA ASP A 305 -26.72 -19.01 -19.86
C ASP A 305 -26.10 -17.70 -20.37
N GLU A 306 -26.74 -16.56 -20.14
CA GLU A 306 -26.27 -15.25 -20.60
C GLU A 306 -24.87 -14.90 -20.07
N ASN A 307 -24.57 -15.19 -18.81
CA ASN A 307 -23.22 -15.02 -18.26
C ASN A 307 -22.18 -15.83 -19.06
N LEU A 308 -22.46 -17.10 -19.33
CA LEU A 308 -21.54 -17.96 -20.09
C LEU A 308 -21.47 -17.56 -21.58
N GLU A 309 -22.58 -17.10 -22.15
CA GLU A 309 -22.62 -16.59 -23.53
C GLU A 309 -21.75 -15.33 -23.69
N ASN A 310 -21.67 -14.50 -22.64
CA ASN A 310 -20.87 -13.27 -22.61
C ASN A 310 -19.43 -13.47 -22.11
N GLY A 311 -19.03 -14.68 -21.72
CA GLY A 311 -17.66 -14.92 -21.23
C GLY A 311 -17.45 -14.57 -19.77
N HIS A 312 -18.49 -14.66 -18.95
CA HIS A 312 -18.47 -14.46 -17.50
C HIS A 312 -18.60 -15.81 -16.77
N PRO A 313 -17.49 -16.39 -16.27
CA PRO A 313 -17.51 -17.62 -15.50
C PRO A 313 -18.29 -17.46 -14.19
N LEU A 314 -18.91 -18.55 -13.75
CA LEU A 314 -19.86 -18.57 -12.64
C LEU A 314 -19.37 -19.47 -11.51
N GLN A 315 -19.43 -18.99 -10.27
CA GLN A 315 -19.25 -19.86 -9.11
C GLN A 315 -20.58 -20.58 -8.83
N LEU A 316 -20.56 -21.91 -8.87
CA LEU A 316 -21.74 -22.73 -8.61
C LEU A 316 -21.88 -23.11 -7.14
N ASN A 317 -23.11 -23.32 -6.68
CA ASN A 317 -23.39 -24.00 -5.43
C ASN A 317 -24.15 -25.31 -5.70
N LEU A 318 -23.47 -26.44 -5.55
CA LEU A 318 -24.07 -27.77 -5.62
C LEU A 318 -24.35 -28.27 -4.20
N GLY A 319 -25.64 -28.41 -3.84
CA GLY A 319 -26.05 -28.84 -2.49
C GLY A 319 -26.50 -30.28 -2.44
N GLY A 320 -26.59 -30.87 -1.23
CA GLY A 320 -26.57 -32.31 -0.99
C GLY A 320 -27.39 -32.87 0.19
N VAL A 321 -27.78 -34.16 0.15
CA VAL A 321 -28.45 -34.85 1.27
C VAL A 321 -27.43 -35.65 2.09
N GLY A 322 -27.01 -35.10 3.23
CA GLY A 322 -26.11 -35.78 4.18
C GLY A 322 -24.60 -35.70 3.90
N SER A 323 -24.15 -34.85 2.97
CA SER A 323 -22.72 -34.58 2.68
C SER A 323 -22.45 -33.10 2.40
N ILE A 324 -21.22 -32.66 2.70
CA ILE A 324 -20.63 -31.29 2.59
C ILE A 324 -20.87 -30.72 1.17
N GLY A 325 -21.32 -29.47 1.02
CA GLY A 325 -21.57 -28.80 -0.29
C GLY A 325 -20.32 -28.73 -1.21
N HIS A 326 -20.49 -28.46 -2.51
CA HIS A 326 -19.36 -28.27 -3.44
C HIS A 326 -19.57 -27.05 -4.37
N ALA A 327 -18.50 -26.28 -4.58
CA ALA A 327 -18.51 -25.07 -5.38
C ALA A 327 -17.52 -25.12 -6.56
N PRO A 328 -17.90 -25.72 -7.71
CA PRO A 328 -17.09 -25.67 -8.92
C PRO A 328 -17.27 -24.34 -9.67
N VAL A 329 -16.35 -24.01 -10.57
CA VAL A 329 -16.55 -22.94 -11.55
C VAL A 329 -17.23 -23.53 -12.78
N CYS A 330 -18.34 -22.93 -13.21
CA CYS A 330 -18.92 -23.17 -14.52
C CYS A 330 -18.42 -22.10 -15.49
N ASP A 331 -17.65 -22.51 -16.48
CA ASP A 331 -16.94 -21.61 -17.38
C ASP A 331 -17.16 -21.97 -18.86
N GLY A 332 -18.16 -22.79 -19.16
CA GLY A 332 -18.46 -23.14 -20.54
C GLY A 332 -19.89 -23.65 -20.73
N TYR A 333 -20.42 -23.44 -21.92
CA TYR A 333 -21.76 -23.80 -22.33
C TYR A 333 -21.78 -24.32 -23.77
N ARG A 334 -22.44 -25.46 -23.98
CA ARG A 334 -22.60 -26.10 -25.30
C ARG A 334 -24.04 -26.52 -25.54
N ASN A 335 -24.53 -26.25 -26.74
CA ASN A 335 -25.88 -26.64 -27.17
C ASN A 335 -25.93 -26.97 -28.69
N ASN A 336 -26.93 -27.76 -29.09
CA ASN A 336 -27.20 -28.13 -30.47
C ASN A 336 -28.49 -27.45 -30.99
N ASN A 337 -28.35 -26.45 -31.86
CA ASN A 337 -29.43 -25.70 -32.50
C ASN A 337 -30.17 -26.54 -33.55
N GLY A 338 -31.00 -27.48 -33.10
CA GLY A 338 -31.82 -28.31 -33.99
C GLY A 338 -32.64 -29.40 -33.28
N ASP A 339 -32.41 -29.65 -31.99
CA ASP A 339 -33.27 -30.48 -31.14
C ASP A 339 -34.08 -29.55 -30.20
N PRO A 340 -35.40 -29.36 -30.40
CA PRO A 340 -36.22 -28.45 -29.60
C PRO A 340 -36.39 -28.86 -28.12
N LEU A 341 -35.66 -29.88 -27.65
CA LEU A 341 -35.61 -30.36 -26.26
C LEU A 341 -34.13 -30.59 -25.81
N SER A 342 -33.26 -29.67 -26.25
CA SER A 342 -31.79 -29.64 -26.36
C SER A 342 -30.89 -30.50 -25.45
N GLU A 343 -29.90 -31.14 -26.06
CA GLU A 343 -28.67 -31.66 -25.43
C GLU A 343 -27.77 -30.48 -24.95
N ARG A 344 -27.99 -29.97 -23.73
CA ARG A 344 -27.14 -28.93 -23.11
C ARG A 344 -26.09 -29.53 -22.19
N TYR A 345 -24.85 -29.03 -22.30
CA TYR A 345 -23.75 -29.38 -21.42
C TYR A 345 -23.06 -28.12 -20.92
N TYR A 346 -22.64 -28.16 -19.67
CA TYR A 346 -21.89 -27.09 -19.00
C TYR A 346 -20.52 -27.60 -18.64
N HIS A 347 -19.48 -26.82 -18.90
CA HIS A 347 -18.14 -27.16 -18.47
C HIS A 347 -17.99 -26.82 -16.99
N LEU A 348 -17.47 -27.78 -16.23
CA LEU A 348 -17.25 -27.63 -14.80
C LEU A 348 -15.76 -27.81 -14.52
N ASN A 349 -15.13 -26.72 -14.08
CA ASN A 349 -13.84 -26.77 -13.42
C ASN A 349 -14.06 -27.12 -11.95
N MET A 350 -13.65 -28.33 -11.56
CA MET A 350 -13.96 -28.88 -10.23
C MET A 350 -12.95 -28.48 -9.16
N GLY A 351 -11.89 -27.74 -9.51
CA GLY A 351 -10.86 -27.34 -8.56
C GLY A 351 -10.08 -28.53 -7.99
N TRP A 352 -9.74 -29.50 -8.85
CA TRP A 352 -8.99 -30.72 -8.49
C TRP A 352 -7.97 -31.09 -9.58
N TRP A 353 -7.10 -30.14 -9.94
CA TRP A 353 -5.97 -30.40 -10.83
C TRP A 353 -6.38 -30.93 -12.22
N GLY A 354 -7.54 -30.49 -12.71
CA GLY A 354 -8.12 -30.89 -14.00
C GLY A 354 -8.68 -32.32 -14.09
N SER A 355 -8.29 -33.21 -13.17
CA SER A 355 -8.67 -34.65 -13.18
C SER A 355 -10.19 -34.90 -13.20
N SER A 356 -10.96 -33.99 -12.61
CA SER A 356 -12.41 -34.08 -12.48
C SER A 356 -13.17 -33.12 -13.40
N ASN A 357 -12.48 -32.36 -14.26
CA ASN A 357 -13.13 -31.41 -15.16
C ASN A 357 -13.95 -32.13 -16.22
N ALA A 358 -15.19 -31.69 -16.42
CA ALA A 358 -16.11 -32.36 -17.31
C ALA A 358 -17.19 -31.44 -17.87
N TRP A 359 -17.63 -31.75 -19.08
CA TRP A 359 -18.89 -31.28 -19.64
C TRP A 359 -20.03 -32.10 -19.06
N TYR A 360 -20.88 -31.49 -18.24
CA TYR A 360 -21.93 -32.16 -17.48
C TYR A 360 -23.33 -31.64 -17.82
N ARG A 361 -24.34 -32.52 -17.75
CA ARG A 361 -25.76 -32.14 -17.93
C ARG A 361 -26.37 -31.63 -16.63
N LEU A 362 -26.34 -30.32 -16.40
CA LEU A 362 -26.87 -29.71 -15.17
C LEU A 362 -28.38 -29.40 -15.19
N ARG A 363 -29.01 -29.22 -16.36
CA ARG A 363 -30.46 -28.91 -16.46
C ARG A 363 -31.33 -30.16 -16.58
N GLY A 364 -32.51 -30.11 -15.95
CA GLY A 364 -33.54 -31.16 -16.04
C GLY A 364 -33.69 -31.92 -14.72
N SER A 365 -33.87 -33.23 -14.79
CA SER A 365 -33.97 -34.12 -13.61
C SER A 365 -32.62 -34.38 -12.93
N PHE A 366 -31.67 -33.44 -13.00
CA PHE A 366 -30.41 -33.50 -12.27
C PHE A 366 -30.72 -33.59 -10.79
N SER A 367 -30.28 -34.65 -10.15
CA SER A 367 -30.33 -34.75 -8.71
C SER A 367 -29.40 -35.84 -8.28
N ALA A 368 -28.31 -35.50 -7.61
CA ALA A 368 -27.39 -36.45 -7.08
C ALA A 368 -27.65 -36.79 -5.63
N GLY A 369 -28.08 -38.01 -5.25
CA GLY A 369 -28.29 -38.48 -3.87
C GLY A 369 -27.08 -38.33 -2.92
N GLY A 370 -26.81 -37.09 -2.53
CA GLY A 370 -25.65 -36.58 -1.79
C GLY A 370 -25.18 -35.19 -2.27
N TYR A 371 -25.40 -34.81 -3.55
CA TYR A 371 -25.40 -33.46 -4.16
C TYR A 371 -26.65 -33.25 -5.06
N THR A 372 -27.84 -33.10 -4.45
CA THR A 372 -29.14 -33.31 -5.08
C THR A 372 -29.68 -32.20 -5.97
N SER A 373 -29.01 -31.05 -6.07
CA SER A 373 -29.52 -29.90 -6.82
C SER A 373 -28.41 -28.89 -7.12
N VAL A 374 -28.59 -28.15 -8.22
CA VAL A 374 -27.96 -26.83 -8.35
C VAL A 374 -28.75 -25.93 -7.40
N ASP A 375 -28.19 -25.61 -6.25
CA ASP A 375 -28.87 -24.83 -5.21
C ASP A 375 -28.87 -23.35 -5.56
N GLY A 376 -27.81 -22.88 -6.20
CA GLY A 376 -27.67 -21.53 -6.71
C GLY A 376 -26.35 -21.30 -7.43
N ALA A 377 -26.10 -20.05 -7.78
CA ALA A 377 -24.86 -19.59 -8.40
C ALA A 377 -24.61 -18.12 -8.06
N VAL A 378 -23.34 -17.73 -8.07
CA VAL A 378 -22.96 -16.31 -8.13
C VAL A 378 -23.00 -15.88 -9.58
N LEU A 379 -23.94 -15.00 -9.89
CA LEU A 379 -24.20 -14.45 -11.22
C LEU A 379 -23.62 -13.03 -11.30
N ASP A 380 -23.26 -12.62 -12.50
CA ASP A 380 -22.75 -11.28 -12.81
C ASP A 380 -21.54 -10.88 -11.95
N LEU A 381 -20.64 -11.83 -11.68
CA LEU A 381 -19.36 -11.56 -11.01
C LEU A 381 -18.45 -10.81 -11.98
N LEU A 382 -18.44 -9.49 -11.84
CA LEU A 382 -17.80 -8.54 -12.75
C LEU A 382 -16.90 -7.56 -11.98
N PRO A 383 -15.63 -7.40 -12.40
CA PRO A 383 -14.77 -6.30 -11.98
C PRO A 383 -15.42 -4.91 -12.07
N ASP A 384 -15.31 -4.14 -10.99
CA ASP A 384 -15.59 -2.71 -11.00
C ASP A 384 -14.37 -1.96 -11.57
N PRO A 385 -14.53 -0.79 -12.23
CA PRO A 385 -13.37 0.01 -12.59
C PRO A 385 -12.59 0.46 -11.35
N GLN A 386 -11.26 0.60 -11.47
CA GLN A 386 -10.40 1.08 -10.38
C GLN A 386 -9.71 2.37 -10.79
N PHE A 387 -9.79 3.41 -9.95
CA PHE A 387 -9.00 4.63 -10.15
C PHE A 387 -7.50 4.34 -10.02
N LEU A 388 -6.71 5.08 -10.78
CA LEU A 388 -5.26 5.16 -10.68
C LEU A 388 -4.87 6.48 -10.01
N ASP A 389 -3.58 6.69 -9.79
CA ASP A 389 -3.07 7.95 -9.27
C ASP A 389 -3.54 9.13 -10.14
N MET A 390 -4.02 10.16 -9.47
CA MET A 390 -4.56 11.38 -10.07
C MET A 390 -3.41 12.28 -10.53
N GLU A 391 -3.57 12.92 -11.69
CA GLU A 391 -2.63 13.93 -12.18
C GLU A 391 -3.17 15.33 -11.90
N VAL A 392 -2.56 16.03 -10.95
CA VAL A 392 -2.91 17.42 -10.61
C VAL A 392 -2.26 18.36 -11.64
N GLN A 393 -3.07 19.15 -12.33
CA GLN A 393 -2.61 20.18 -13.28
C GLN A 393 -2.53 21.57 -12.61
N HIS A 394 -3.44 21.83 -11.66
CA HIS A 394 -3.51 23.04 -10.83
C HIS A 394 -4.25 22.70 -9.52
N SER A 395 -4.23 23.55 -8.49
CA SER A 395 -4.93 23.29 -7.20
C SER A 395 -6.42 23.00 -7.38
N ASP A 396 -7.03 23.53 -8.44
CA ASP A 396 -8.44 23.37 -8.80
C ASP A 396 -8.69 22.45 -10.00
N THR A 397 -7.64 21.97 -10.68
CA THR A 397 -7.74 21.20 -11.95
C THR A 397 -6.92 19.93 -11.90
N PHE A 398 -7.57 18.79 -12.12
CA PHE A 398 -6.93 17.47 -12.03
C PHE A 398 -7.52 16.46 -13.00
N THR A 399 -6.73 15.44 -13.34
CA THR A 399 -7.13 14.34 -14.21
C THR A 399 -7.27 13.05 -13.43
N LEU A 400 -8.49 12.53 -13.41
CA LEU A 400 -8.83 11.22 -12.90
C LEU A 400 -8.54 10.18 -13.98
N LYS A 401 -7.79 9.13 -13.63
CA LYS A 401 -7.50 7.99 -14.51
C LYS A 401 -8.05 6.72 -13.90
N TRP A 402 -8.49 5.77 -14.72
CA TRP A 402 -8.96 4.48 -14.24
C TRP A 402 -8.58 3.34 -15.16
N LYS A 403 -8.62 2.11 -14.64
CA LYS A 403 -8.42 0.87 -15.39
C LYS A 403 -9.62 -0.06 -15.23
N ILE A 404 -9.66 -1.05 -16.11
CA ILE A 404 -10.66 -2.12 -16.12
C ILE A 404 -9.95 -3.46 -16.40
N ALA A 405 -10.55 -4.57 -15.94
CA ALA A 405 -10.05 -5.92 -16.16
C ALA A 405 -9.85 -6.25 -17.65
N GLN A 406 -8.92 -7.16 -17.94
CA GLN A 406 -8.51 -7.49 -19.32
C GLN A 406 -9.58 -8.28 -20.10
N ASN A 407 -10.28 -9.19 -19.42
CA ASN A 407 -11.24 -10.11 -20.05
C ASN A 407 -12.71 -9.65 -19.89
N ILE A 408 -12.94 -8.34 -20.05
CA ILE A 408 -14.28 -7.73 -20.09
C ILE A 408 -14.46 -6.92 -21.36
N GLN A 409 -15.63 -7.04 -22.00
CA GLN A 409 -16.02 -6.17 -23.09
C GLN A 409 -16.72 -4.92 -22.55
N CYS A 410 -16.01 -3.80 -22.58
CA CYS A 410 -16.53 -2.49 -22.17
C CYS A 410 -16.63 -1.53 -23.36
N ASP A 411 -17.77 -0.86 -23.51
CA ASP A 411 -18.02 0.10 -24.59
C ASP A 411 -18.06 1.56 -24.11
N THR A 412 -18.38 1.85 -22.85
CA THR A 412 -18.48 3.23 -22.32
C THR A 412 -18.35 3.26 -20.79
N PHE A 413 -17.82 4.36 -20.25
CA PHE A 413 -17.77 4.67 -18.82
C PHE A 413 -18.73 5.81 -18.47
N GLU A 414 -19.29 5.78 -17.26
CA GLU A 414 -20.02 6.90 -16.66
C GLU A 414 -19.29 7.37 -15.41
N LEU A 415 -18.84 8.63 -15.42
CA LEU A 415 -18.23 9.29 -14.28
C LEU A 415 -19.25 10.16 -13.55
N GLN A 416 -19.30 10.02 -12.23
CA GLN A 416 -20.16 10.81 -11.36
C GLN A 416 -19.34 11.57 -10.32
N LYS A 417 -19.87 12.73 -9.92
CA LYS A 417 -19.32 13.64 -8.92
C LYS A 417 -20.35 13.89 -7.82
N ASN A 418 -19.89 14.02 -6.57
CA ASN A 418 -20.71 14.37 -5.42
C ASN A 418 -19.99 15.42 -4.55
N ILE A 419 -20.72 16.50 -4.23
CA ILE A 419 -20.23 17.69 -3.50
C ILE A 419 -21.04 17.92 -2.21
N SER A 420 -22.26 17.36 -2.10
CA SER A 420 -23.19 17.67 -0.99
C SER A 420 -24.13 16.49 -0.65
N GLY A 421 -23.64 15.26 -0.84
CA GLY A 421 -24.43 14.03 -0.66
C GLY A 421 -25.27 13.60 -1.86
N ILE A 422 -25.16 14.28 -3.01
CA ILE A 422 -25.90 13.98 -4.25
C ILE A 422 -24.92 13.63 -5.38
N TRP A 423 -25.04 12.43 -5.93
CA TRP A 423 -24.26 11.98 -7.10
C TRP A 423 -24.86 12.50 -8.42
N THR A 424 -24.05 13.17 -9.23
CA THR A 424 -24.43 13.69 -10.55
C THR A 424 -23.49 13.15 -11.63
N THR A 425 -24.03 12.68 -12.76
CA THR A 425 -23.21 12.29 -13.92
C THR A 425 -22.56 13.52 -14.54
N ILE A 426 -21.23 13.53 -14.59
CA ILE A 426 -20.44 14.61 -15.19
C ILE A 426 -19.86 14.22 -16.55
N ALA A 427 -19.67 12.92 -16.82
CA ALA A 427 -19.17 12.46 -18.11
C ALA A 427 -19.70 11.08 -18.51
N LYS A 428 -19.84 10.88 -19.82
CA LYS A 428 -19.95 9.55 -20.45
C LYS A 428 -18.90 9.46 -21.55
N THR A 429 -17.95 8.56 -21.42
CA THR A 429 -16.74 8.55 -22.25
C THR A 429 -16.26 7.15 -22.57
N THR A 430 -15.59 6.98 -23.71
CA THR A 430 -14.83 5.76 -24.04
C THR A 430 -13.40 5.82 -23.53
N GLU A 431 -12.93 7.03 -23.18
CA GLU A 431 -11.61 7.26 -22.61
C GLU A 431 -11.55 6.71 -21.18
N LYS A 432 -10.35 6.31 -20.75
CA LYS A 432 -10.08 5.81 -19.39
C LYS A 432 -9.57 6.92 -18.44
N GLN A 433 -9.88 8.16 -18.79
CA GLN A 433 -9.48 9.34 -18.04
C GLN A 433 -10.46 10.50 -18.23
N TYR A 434 -10.47 11.43 -17.28
CA TYR A 434 -11.27 12.64 -17.32
C TYR A 434 -10.60 13.77 -16.53
N THR A 435 -10.46 14.95 -17.12
CA THR A 435 -9.98 16.16 -16.44
C THR A 435 -11.17 16.95 -15.91
N ASP A 436 -11.19 17.21 -14.60
CA ASP A 436 -12.17 18.09 -13.95
C ASP A 436 -11.50 19.35 -13.43
N THR A 437 -12.22 20.48 -13.50
CA THR A 437 -11.84 21.76 -12.89
C THR A 437 -12.95 22.16 -11.93
N VAL A 438 -12.61 22.41 -10.67
CA VAL A 438 -13.56 22.74 -9.61
C VAL A 438 -13.46 24.22 -9.23
N SER A 439 -14.52 24.80 -8.68
CA SER A 439 -14.59 26.26 -8.46
C SER A 439 -14.62 26.68 -6.98
N HIS A 440 -14.58 25.74 -6.04
CA HIS A 440 -14.61 25.99 -4.58
C HIS A 440 -13.80 24.90 -3.85
N CYS A 441 -13.36 25.16 -2.62
CA CYS A 441 -12.83 24.11 -1.77
C CYS A 441 -13.85 23.04 -1.43
N GLY A 442 -13.32 21.89 -1.04
CA GLY A 442 -14.07 20.88 -0.31
C GLY A 442 -13.65 19.49 -0.71
N ASN A 443 -14.31 18.53 -0.07
CA ASN A 443 -14.18 17.14 -0.46
C ASN A 443 -15.07 16.85 -1.66
N TYR A 444 -14.45 16.63 -2.82
CA TYR A 444 -15.10 16.17 -4.03
C TYR A 444 -15.02 14.65 -4.12
N GLN A 445 -16.17 14.01 -4.19
CA GLN A 445 -16.25 12.57 -4.31
C GLN A 445 -16.52 12.18 -5.77
N TYR A 446 -15.68 11.31 -6.33
CA TYR A 446 -15.83 10.77 -7.68
C TYR A 446 -16.03 9.28 -7.65
N ARG A 447 -16.84 8.77 -8.58
CA ARG A 447 -16.96 7.34 -8.86
C ARG A 447 -17.20 7.10 -10.33
N VAL A 448 -16.66 6.03 -10.86
CA VAL A 448 -16.81 5.65 -12.26
C VAL A 448 -17.40 4.26 -12.36
N ARG A 449 -18.31 4.02 -13.31
CA ARG A 449 -18.79 2.69 -13.65
C ARG A 449 -18.60 2.37 -15.11
N ALA A 450 -18.49 1.09 -15.43
CA ALA A 450 -18.39 0.60 -16.80
C ALA A 450 -19.75 0.13 -17.33
N ARG A 451 -19.93 0.28 -18.64
CA ARG A 451 -20.98 -0.40 -19.38
C ARG A 451 -20.35 -1.65 -20.00
N ILE A 452 -20.86 -2.81 -19.59
CA ILE A 452 -20.32 -4.13 -19.91
C ILE A 452 -21.38 -4.86 -20.75
N ASP A 453 -20.99 -5.39 -21.90
CA ASP A 453 -21.89 -6.03 -22.88
C ASP A 453 -23.11 -5.18 -23.28
N GLY A 454 -22.97 -3.85 -23.26
CA GLY A 454 -24.07 -2.93 -23.54
C GLY A 454 -25.05 -2.73 -22.37
N HIS A 455 -24.76 -3.26 -21.18
CA HIS A 455 -25.57 -3.14 -19.96
C HIS A 455 -24.87 -2.32 -18.88
N TRP A 456 -25.66 -1.53 -18.14
CA TRP A 456 -25.21 -0.88 -16.91
C TRP A 456 -25.59 -1.78 -15.73
N TYR A 457 -24.59 -2.41 -15.12
CA TYR A 457 -24.80 -3.24 -13.95
C TYR A 457 -25.03 -2.35 -12.72
N PHE A 458 -25.96 -2.77 -11.85
CA PHE A 458 -26.26 -2.07 -10.61
C PHE A 458 -25.07 -2.22 -9.65
N ASN A 459 -24.62 -1.13 -9.04
CA ASN A 459 -23.46 -1.08 -8.13
C ASN A 459 -22.07 -1.38 -8.72
N ASN A 460 -21.90 -1.48 -10.03
CA ASN A 460 -20.59 -1.60 -10.69
C ASN A 460 -19.77 -0.30 -10.73
N TYR A 461 -19.74 0.41 -9.60
CA TYR A 461 -18.96 1.64 -9.44
C TYR A 461 -17.62 1.31 -8.79
N SER A 462 -16.60 2.05 -9.20
CA SER A 462 -15.36 2.16 -8.46
C SER A 462 -15.61 2.55 -7.00
N GLU A 463 -14.60 2.36 -6.17
CA GLU A 463 -14.50 3.08 -4.91
C GLU A 463 -14.62 4.60 -5.12
N VAL A 464 -15.03 5.28 -4.06
CA VAL A 464 -15.10 6.74 -4.08
C VAL A 464 -13.68 7.30 -4.02
N CYS A 465 -13.26 7.93 -5.11
CA CYS A 465 -12.07 8.77 -5.11
C CYS A 465 -12.46 10.10 -4.44
N ASN A 466 -11.90 10.35 -3.26
CA ASN A 466 -12.03 11.64 -2.59
C ASN A 466 -10.90 12.54 -3.10
N VAL A 467 -11.26 13.68 -3.66
CA VAL A 467 -10.34 14.74 -4.04
C VAL A 467 -10.61 15.91 -3.13
N PHE A 468 -9.69 16.14 -2.21
CA PHE A 468 -9.73 17.30 -1.34
C PHE A 468 -9.10 18.45 -2.12
N VAL A 469 -9.95 19.37 -2.56
CA VAL A 469 -9.46 20.65 -3.05
C VAL A 469 -9.42 21.56 -1.84
N VAL A 470 -8.20 21.76 -1.35
CA VAL A 470 -7.89 22.77 -0.36
C VAL A 470 -7.45 23.99 -1.17
N GLY A 471 -8.08 25.11 -0.89
CA GLY A 471 -7.56 26.41 -1.21
C GLY A 471 -6.62 26.70 -0.06
N ASP A 472 -5.38 27.02 -0.41
CA ASP A 472 -4.28 27.20 0.53
C ASP A 472 -4.56 28.36 1.54
N ILE A 473 -5.66 29.15 1.37
CA ILE A 473 -6.27 30.05 2.37
C ILE A 473 -7.77 29.76 2.50
N THR A 474 -8.20 29.34 3.69
CA THR A 474 -9.60 29.20 4.11
C THR A 474 -10.00 30.41 4.96
N SER A 475 -11.19 30.96 4.73
CA SER A 475 -11.74 32.08 5.49
C SER A 475 -13.28 32.05 5.50
N LEU A 476 -13.94 32.90 6.31
CA LEU A 476 -15.40 33.04 6.26
C LEU A 476 -15.83 34.23 5.41
N TYR A 477 -16.69 34.00 4.43
CA TYR A 477 -17.34 35.03 3.62
C TYR A 477 -18.69 35.43 4.19
N PHE A 478 -18.91 36.75 4.23
CA PHE A 478 -20.12 37.39 4.72
C PHE A 478 -20.84 38.14 3.58
N ASP A 479 -22.05 37.69 3.24
CA ASP A 479 -22.87 38.11 2.11
C ASP A 479 -23.75 39.35 2.39
N GLY A 480 -23.83 39.80 3.63
CA GLY A 480 -24.68 40.93 4.01
C GLY A 480 -25.95 40.60 4.79
N ASN A 481 -26.23 39.34 5.07
CA ASN A 481 -27.31 38.92 5.98
C ASN A 481 -26.90 37.83 6.98
N ASP A 482 -25.63 37.43 6.96
CA ASP A 482 -25.03 36.35 7.72
C ASP A 482 -24.24 36.82 8.94
N SER A 483 -24.08 35.90 9.90
CA SER A 483 -23.34 36.16 11.15
C SER A 483 -23.11 34.87 11.93
N TYR A 484 -22.21 34.89 12.90
CA TYR A 484 -22.15 33.89 13.96
C TYR A 484 -21.83 34.54 15.32
N PHE A 485 -21.93 33.76 16.40
CA PHE A 485 -21.71 34.28 17.75
C PHE A 485 -21.10 33.24 18.67
N VAL A 486 -20.38 33.71 19.68
CA VAL A 486 -19.85 32.88 20.77
C VAL A 486 -20.64 33.21 22.03
N ASN A 487 -21.29 32.19 22.58
CA ASN A 487 -21.95 32.26 23.87
C ASN A 487 -20.96 31.89 24.96
N ASP A 488 -20.89 32.73 25.98
CA ASP A 488 -20.04 32.50 27.13
C ASP A 488 -20.89 32.26 28.38
N LYS A 489 -20.94 31.00 28.80
CA LYS A 489 -21.68 30.59 30.01
C LYS A 489 -20.87 30.75 31.29
N ASN A 490 -19.57 31.01 31.18
CA ASN A 490 -18.60 30.95 32.29
C ASN A 490 -17.86 32.28 32.52
N ASN A 491 -18.24 33.35 31.81
CA ASN A 491 -17.65 34.69 31.88
C ASN A 491 -16.15 34.74 31.48
N HIS A 492 -15.69 33.88 30.57
CA HIS A 492 -14.35 33.96 29.99
C HIS A 492 -14.12 35.17 29.08
N LEU A 493 -15.18 35.75 28.50
CA LEU A 493 -15.11 36.92 27.60
C LEU A 493 -14.84 38.25 28.35
N ASP A 494 -14.96 38.25 29.68
CA ASP A 494 -14.81 39.46 30.50
C ASP A 494 -13.32 39.83 30.71
N VAL A 495 -12.96 41.06 30.35
CA VAL A 495 -11.63 41.64 30.59
C VAL A 495 -11.71 42.52 31.83
N THR A 496 -10.95 42.18 32.87
CA THR A 496 -11.00 42.88 34.18
C THR A 496 -9.77 43.78 34.43
N GLY A 497 -8.90 43.94 33.44
CA GLY A 497 -7.69 44.76 33.50
C GLY A 497 -7.72 45.93 32.51
N ASN A 498 -6.75 46.85 32.66
CA ASN A 498 -6.66 48.05 31.81
C ASN A 498 -6.09 47.77 30.40
N ASP A 499 -5.63 46.55 30.14
CA ASP A 499 -4.91 46.16 28.92
C ASP A 499 -5.69 45.09 28.17
N TRP A 500 -5.76 45.21 26.84
CA TRP A 500 -6.44 44.23 25.97
C TRP A 500 -6.07 44.43 24.50
N THR A 501 -6.33 43.41 23.68
CA THR A 501 -6.23 43.47 22.21
C THR A 501 -7.38 42.71 21.55
N VAL A 502 -7.99 43.31 20.54
CA VAL A 502 -8.94 42.68 19.61
C VAL A 502 -8.37 42.86 18.21
N GLU A 503 -8.15 41.77 17.48
CA GLU A 503 -7.58 41.82 16.12
C GLU A 503 -8.20 40.79 15.18
N THR A 504 -8.24 41.12 13.89
CA THR A 504 -8.68 40.22 12.81
C THR A 504 -8.17 40.64 11.43
N TRP A 505 -8.10 39.71 10.50
CA TRP A 505 -7.93 39.98 9.08
C TRP A 505 -9.29 40.10 8.37
N VAL A 506 -9.42 41.08 7.47
CA VAL A 506 -10.64 41.29 6.67
C VAL A 506 -10.35 41.56 5.20
N TYR A 507 -11.23 41.11 4.32
CA TYR A 507 -11.18 41.35 2.87
C TYR A 507 -12.43 42.13 2.41
N PRO A 508 -12.43 43.46 2.48
CA PRO A 508 -13.58 44.26 2.07
C PRO A 508 -13.60 44.48 0.55
N THR A 509 -14.75 44.27 -0.10
CA THR A 509 -14.92 44.52 -1.55
C THR A 509 -15.69 45.80 -1.87
N GLU A 510 -16.28 46.44 -0.86
CA GLU A 510 -17.06 47.67 -1.01
C GLU A 510 -16.88 48.64 0.17
N VAL A 511 -17.18 49.92 -0.07
CA VAL A 511 -17.24 50.95 0.98
C VAL A 511 -18.67 51.01 1.53
N PRO A 512 -18.88 50.90 2.85
CA PRO A 512 -20.20 50.94 3.43
C PRO A 512 -20.88 52.31 3.21
N ALA A 513 -22.21 52.29 3.12
CA ALA A 513 -23.01 53.50 3.01
C ALA A 513 -22.74 54.47 4.19
N SER A 514 -22.71 55.77 3.90
CA SER A 514 -22.48 56.79 4.94
C SER A 514 -23.51 56.64 6.08
N GLY A 515 -23.01 56.40 7.29
CA GLY A 515 -23.83 56.25 8.51
C GLY A 515 -24.33 54.84 8.82
N SER A 516 -24.02 53.81 8.01
CA SER A 516 -24.48 52.43 8.27
C SER A 516 -23.69 51.71 9.37
N TYR A 517 -22.38 51.96 9.46
CA TYR A 517 -21.44 51.40 10.44
C TYR A 517 -21.53 49.88 10.66
N PRO A 518 -21.22 49.04 9.64
CA PRO A 518 -21.25 47.58 9.78
C PRO A 518 -20.31 47.04 10.87
N ALA A 519 -20.78 46.10 11.67
CA ALA A 519 -20.03 45.56 12.81
C ALA A 519 -19.18 44.35 12.39
N ILE A 520 -17.87 44.45 12.60
CA ILE A 520 -16.91 43.36 12.35
C ILE A 520 -16.98 42.39 13.55
N ILE A 521 -16.75 42.91 14.75
CA ILE A 521 -16.85 42.19 16.03
C ILE A 521 -17.65 43.06 17.00
N SER A 522 -18.71 42.52 17.59
CA SER A 522 -19.59 43.25 18.50
C SER A 522 -20.01 42.42 19.70
N ARG A 523 -19.70 42.91 20.90
CA ARG A 523 -20.26 42.41 22.15
C ARG A 523 -21.14 43.49 22.76
N LYS A 524 -22.47 43.34 22.62
CA LYS A 524 -23.44 44.34 23.09
C LYS A 524 -23.22 44.68 24.56
N TYR A 525 -23.30 45.97 24.91
CA TYR A 525 -22.99 46.58 26.21
C TYR A 525 -21.51 46.66 26.59
N SER A 526 -20.59 46.05 25.84
CA SER A 526 -19.15 46.11 26.09
C SER A 526 -18.44 46.93 25.01
N PHE A 527 -18.29 46.42 23.79
CA PHE A 527 -17.59 47.11 22.70
C PHE A 527 -18.08 46.74 21.30
N GLU A 528 -17.69 47.55 20.31
CA GLU A 528 -17.94 47.30 18.88
C GLU A 528 -16.73 47.76 18.05
N LEU A 529 -16.15 46.84 17.27
CA LEU A 529 -15.19 47.11 16.19
C LEU A 529 -15.96 47.11 14.86
N TYR A 530 -15.88 48.20 14.10
CA TYR A 530 -16.79 48.43 12.97
C TYR A 530 -16.16 49.15 11.79
N PHE A 531 -16.67 48.89 10.59
CA PHE A 531 -16.32 49.63 9.38
C PHE A 531 -17.02 50.98 9.33
N ARG A 532 -16.35 51.99 8.78
CA ARG A 532 -16.94 53.31 8.55
C ARG A 532 -16.54 53.89 7.21
N ASN A 533 -17.45 54.69 6.65
CA ASN A 533 -17.16 55.57 5.54
C ASN A 533 -16.46 56.83 6.07
N SER A 534 -15.20 57.02 5.72
CA SER A 534 -14.41 58.19 6.09
C SER A 534 -14.27 59.14 4.90
N SER A 535 -14.12 60.45 5.15
CA SER A 535 -13.85 61.44 4.10
C SER A 535 -12.50 61.15 3.42
N GLY A 536 -12.50 60.22 2.46
CA GLY A 536 -11.29 59.69 1.81
C GLY A 536 -11.34 58.20 1.44
N GLY A 537 -12.23 57.37 2.02
CA GLY A 537 -12.29 55.92 1.72
C GLY A 537 -12.80 55.05 2.88
N LEU A 538 -12.59 53.73 2.78
CA LEU A 538 -12.93 52.75 3.82
C LEU A 538 -12.00 52.89 5.04
N GLY A 539 -12.58 53.00 6.23
CA GLY A 539 -11.85 53.02 7.48
C GLY A 539 -12.50 52.16 8.56
N VAL A 540 -11.87 52.12 9.73
CA VAL A 540 -12.32 51.36 10.90
C VAL A 540 -12.42 52.27 12.14
N GLY A 541 -13.28 51.89 13.08
CA GLY A 541 -13.34 52.48 14.41
C GLY A 541 -13.61 51.43 15.48
N ILE A 542 -13.26 51.75 16.72
CA ILE A 542 -13.64 50.97 17.90
C ILE A 542 -14.27 51.89 18.96
N LEU A 543 -15.34 51.41 19.59
CA LEU A 543 -16.02 52.12 20.67
C LEU A 543 -16.28 51.20 21.86
N ALA A 544 -16.30 51.78 23.05
CA ALA A 544 -16.78 51.14 24.29
C ALA A 544 -18.15 51.70 24.67
N PHE A 545 -19.06 50.82 25.09
CA PHE A 545 -20.42 51.20 25.48
C PHE A 545 -20.48 51.60 26.97
N ASP A 546 -21.42 52.47 27.32
CA ASP A 546 -21.67 52.91 28.71
C ASP A 546 -22.58 51.96 29.51
N GLY A 547 -22.71 50.72 29.06
CA GLY A 547 -23.65 49.75 29.63
C GLY A 547 -25.14 50.02 29.33
N SER A 548 -25.52 51.17 28.76
CA SER A 548 -26.92 51.47 28.38
C SER A 548 -27.35 50.80 27.07
N GLY A 549 -26.39 50.39 26.25
CA GLY A 549 -26.60 49.74 24.94
C GLY A 549 -26.97 50.70 23.81
N THR A 550 -27.07 52.00 24.08
CA THR A 550 -27.37 53.06 23.10
C THR A 550 -26.42 54.25 23.17
N GLY A 551 -25.78 54.49 24.33
CA GLY A 551 -24.68 55.45 24.50
C GLY A 551 -23.30 54.77 24.49
N PHE A 552 -22.26 55.55 24.17
CA PHE A 552 -20.87 55.12 24.22
C PHE A 552 -20.09 56.01 25.19
N THR A 553 -19.13 55.44 25.93
CA THR A 553 -18.28 56.19 26.87
C THR A 553 -17.11 56.84 26.13
N SER A 554 -16.55 56.11 25.16
CA SER A 554 -15.31 56.47 24.50
C SER A 554 -15.23 55.84 23.11
N GLU A 555 -14.54 56.52 22.19
CA GLU A 555 -14.34 56.08 20.81
C GLU A 555 -12.90 56.37 20.38
N ALA A 556 -12.25 55.38 19.77
CA ALA A 556 -11.01 55.57 19.02
C ALA A 556 -11.32 55.29 17.54
N SER A 557 -11.24 56.32 16.70
CA SER A 557 -11.57 56.16 15.28
C SER A 557 -10.74 57.05 14.36
N LEU A 558 -10.69 56.65 13.09
CA LEU A 558 -10.01 57.38 12.04
C LEU A 558 -10.83 58.64 11.64
N ASN A 559 -10.26 59.84 11.84
CA ASN A 559 -11.00 61.10 11.64
C ASN A 559 -10.62 61.94 10.39
N SER A 560 -9.62 61.58 9.57
CA SER A 560 -9.50 62.06 8.16
C SER A 560 -8.28 61.52 7.39
N GLY A 561 -8.48 61.18 6.11
CA GLY A 561 -7.65 61.64 4.98
C GLY A 561 -6.48 60.81 4.44
N SER A 562 -5.69 60.09 5.25
CA SER A 562 -4.40 59.53 4.75
C SER A 562 -4.17 58.03 4.97
N ASN A 563 -4.98 57.34 5.78
CA ASN A 563 -4.78 55.92 6.12
C ASN A 563 -6.10 55.13 5.93
N THR A 564 -6.48 54.84 4.69
CA THR A 564 -7.69 54.08 4.32
C THR A 564 -7.34 52.68 3.82
N MET A 565 -8.20 51.70 4.07
CA MET A 565 -8.09 50.36 3.47
C MET A 565 -8.49 50.40 2.00
N ALA A 566 -7.73 49.71 1.15
CA ALA A 566 -8.14 49.51 -0.23
C ALA A 566 -9.18 48.37 -0.30
N LEU A 567 -9.90 48.30 -1.42
CA LEU A 567 -10.86 47.22 -1.65
C LEU A 567 -10.18 46.07 -2.39
N ASN A 568 -10.70 44.86 -2.22
CA ASN A 568 -10.22 43.64 -2.88
C ASN A 568 -8.78 43.26 -2.51
N GLN A 569 -8.43 43.39 -1.23
CA GLN A 569 -7.19 42.87 -0.66
C GLN A 569 -7.39 42.64 0.86
N TRP A 570 -6.61 41.72 1.44
CA TRP A 570 -6.61 41.49 2.89
C TRP A 570 -6.01 42.66 3.65
N HIS A 571 -6.63 42.99 4.77
CA HIS A 571 -6.18 44.02 5.70
C HIS A 571 -6.19 43.50 7.13
N HIS A 572 -5.11 43.73 7.87
CA HIS A 572 -5.07 43.44 9.30
C HIS A 572 -5.62 44.63 10.08
N ILE A 573 -6.55 44.38 10.99
CA ILE A 573 -7.12 45.39 11.87
C ILE A 573 -6.84 44.97 13.31
N ALA A 574 -6.25 45.87 14.09
CA ALA A 574 -6.04 45.65 15.52
C ALA A 574 -6.42 46.88 16.35
N ALA A 575 -7.15 46.66 17.43
CA ALA A 575 -7.33 47.61 18.51
C ALA A 575 -6.62 47.09 19.76
N SER A 576 -5.69 47.87 20.30
CA SER A 576 -4.89 47.48 21.46
C SER A 576 -4.83 48.61 22.49
N LYS A 577 -5.22 48.31 23.74
CA LYS A 577 -5.18 49.25 24.85
C LYS A 577 -4.07 48.86 25.81
N SER A 578 -3.26 49.84 26.18
CA SER A 578 -2.30 49.73 27.29
C SER A 578 -2.50 50.93 28.23
N GLY A 579 -2.78 50.65 29.50
CA GLY A 579 -3.12 51.65 30.51
C GLY A 579 -4.37 52.43 30.13
N SER A 580 -4.25 53.74 29.92
CA SER A 580 -5.36 54.63 29.55
C SER A 580 -5.33 55.03 28.06
N THR A 581 -4.58 54.31 27.23
CA THR A 581 -4.41 54.64 25.81
C THR A 581 -4.82 53.48 24.93
N THR A 582 -5.92 53.65 24.21
CA THR A 582 -6.38 52.76 23.14
C THR A 582 -5.77 53.19 21.82
N ARG A 583 -5.24 52.24 21.06
CA ARG A 583 -4.63 52.44 19.75
C ARG A 583 -5.34 51.58 18.71
N LEU A 584 -5.54 52.12 17.52
CA LEU A 584 -6.13 51.42 16.39
C LEU A 584 -5.09 51.34 15.27
N PHE A 585 -4.92 50.16 14.70
CA PHE A 585 -3.94 49.85 13.67
C PHE A 585 -4.63 49.29 12.42
N ILE A 586 -4.11 49.65 11.25
CA ILE A 586 -4.43 49.05 9.96
C ILE A 586 -3.10 48.60 9.35
N ASP A 587 -2.99 47.32 8.97
CA ASP A 587 -1.78 46.70 8.43
C ASP A 587 -0.55 46.97 9.30
N GLY A 588 -0.75 46.94 10.63
CA GLY A 588 0.28 47.22 11.63
C GLY A 588 0.68 48.70 11.77
N ILE A 589 0.10 49.62 11.00
CA ILE A 589 0.35 51.06 11.10
C ILE A 589 -0.66 51.73 12.03
N LEU A 590 -0.18 52.54 12.99
CA LEU A 590 -1.04 53.28 13.91
C LEU A 590 -1.88 54.33 13.16
N VAL A 591 -3.20 54.19 13.20
CA VAL A 591 -4.14 55.08 12.49
C VAL A 591 -5.06 55.88 13.41
N GLY A 592 -5.21 55.49 14.68
CA GLY A 592 -6.04 56.19 15.64
C GLY A 592 -5.57 56.01 17.08
N THR A 593 -5.80 57.02 17.92
CA THR A 593 -5.57 56.94 19.36
C THR A 593 -6.68 57.63 20.15
N SER A 594 -7.02 57.07 21.29
CA SER A 594 -7.85 57.70 22.32
C SER A 594 -7.16 57.58 23.68
N ALA A 595 -7.09 58.69 24.42
CA ALA A 595 -6.44 58.78 25.73
C ALA A 595 -7.45 58.70 26.88
N ASP A 596 -8.57 57.99 26.66
CA ASP A 596 -9.64 57.86 27.64
C ASP A 596 -9.32 56.77 28.67
N ALA A 597 -9.35 57.15 29.95
CA ALA A 597 -9.12 56.22 31.05
C ALA A 597 -10.28 55.25 31.24
N ASP A 598 -11.49 55.61 30.79
CA ASP A 598 -12.72 54.82 30.96
C ASP A 598 -13.06 53.97 29.71
N PHE A 599 -12.07 53.70 28.84
CA PHE A 599 -12.21 52.77 27.72
C PHE A 599 -12.00 51.33 28.20
N ASP A 600 -12.93 50.81 28.98
CA ASP A 600 -12.90 49.44 29.51
C ASP A 600 -13.89 48.54 28.77
N LEU A 601 -13.47 47.31 28.45
CA LEU A 601 -14.32 46.28 27.87
C LEU A 601 -15.15 45.64 28.99
N ASP A 602 -16.07 46.41 29.54
CA ASP A 602 -16.88 46.05 30.71
C ASP A 602 -17.56 44.68 30.56
N ALA A 603 -17.81 44.02 31.69
CA ALA A 603 -18.50 42.73 31.76
C ALA A 603 -19.89 42.81 31.12
N SER A 604 -20.18 41.88 30.21
CA SER A 604 -21.47 41.81 29.50
C SER A 604 -22.05 40.41 29.51
N ILE A 605 -23.36 40.29 29.75
CA ILE A 605 -24.07 39.02 29.62
C ILE A 605 -24.44 38.66 28.17
N SER A 606 -24.08 39.51 27.20
CA SER A 606 -24.38 39.27 25.78
C SER A 606 -23.28 38.44 25.12
N ALA A 607 -23.70 37.60 24.16
CA ALA A 607 -22.79 36.94 23.24
C ALA A 607 -21.93 37.96 22.49
N ILE A 608 -20.70 37.57 22.15
CA ILE A 608 -19.90 38.28 21.15
C ILE A 608 -20.32 37.78 19.76
N ASN A 609 -20.52 38.72 18.83
CA ASN A 609 -21.05 38.45 17.49
C ASN A 609 -20.04 38.90 16.44
N PHE A 610 -20.00 38.16 15.34
CA PHE A 610 -19.11 38.37 14.20
C PHE A 610 -19.94 38.61 12.95
N GLY A 611 -19.53 39.58 12.14
CA GLY A 611 -20.20 39.98 10.90
C GLY A 611 -21.52 40.75 11.07
N ALA A 612 -22.06 40.86 12.29
CA ALA A 612 -23.25 41.66 12.58
C ALA A 612 -23.33 42.10 14.05
N ARG A 613 -24.15 43.11 14.31
CA ARG A 613 -24.51 43.54 15.67
C ARG A 613 -25.85 42.92 16.07
N TYR A 614 -25.89 42.26 17.23
CA TYR A 614 -27.15 41.86 17.83
C TYR A 614 -27.82 43.04 18.55
N ASP A 615 -29.11 43.32 18.27
CA ASP A 615 -29.90 44.35 18.95
C ASP A 615 -31.27 43.86 19.42
N SER A 616 -31.32 43.46 20.69
CA SER A 616 -32.56 43.09 21.40
C SER A 616 -33.68 44.14 21.40
N GLY A 617 -33.39 45.43 21.21
CA GLY A 617 -34.40 46.49 21.15
C GLY A 617 -35.20 46.51 19.84
N ASN A 618 -34.58 46.04 18.75
CA ASN A 618 -35.18 45.91 17.43
C ASN A 618 -35.55 44.45 17.06
N GLY A 619 -35.38 43.52 18.01
CA GLY A 619 -35.79 42.12 17.86
C GLY A 619 -34.93 41.28 16.93
N GLY A 620 -33.67 41.66 16.66
CA GLY A 620 -32.81 40.91 15.74
C GLY A 620 -31.39 41.45 15.55
N TYR A 621 -30.73 40.96 14.51
CA TYR A 621 -29.39 41.38 14.10
C TYR A 621 -29.49 42.53 13.10
N ILE A 622 -28.55 43.47 13.17
CA ILE A 622 -28.48 44.69 12.37
C ILE A 622 -27.02 44.97 12.01
N ARG A 623 -26.79 45.91 11.07
CA ARG A 623 -25.44 46.37 10.69
C ARG A 623 -24.51 45.25 10.22
N TYR A 624 -25.04 44.39 9.35
CA TYR A 624 -24.28 43.33 8.69
C TYR A 624 -23.13 43.89 7.85
N ILE A 625 -21.96 43.25 7.92
CA ILE A 625 -20.89 43.47 6.94
C ILE A 625 -21.34 42.90 5.59
N GLN A 626 -21.04 43.60 4.51
CA GLN A 626 -21.49 43.26 3.16
C GLN A 626 -20.29 42.85 2.32
N ASN A 627 -20.38 41.72 1.63
CA ASN A 627 -19.38 41.22 0.67
C ASN A 627 -17.95 41.27 1.23
N CYS A 628 -17.74 40.70 2.41
CA CYS A 628 -16.48 40.79 3.14
C CYS A 628 -16.04 39.41 3.63
N LYS A 629 -14.75 39.08 3.50
CA LYS A 629 -14.19 37.89 4.15
C LYS A 629 -13.56 38.27 5.48
N MET A 630 -13.50 37.32 6.40
CA MET A 630 -12.86 37.47 7.70
C MET A 630 -12.03 36.23 7.99
N ASP A 631 -10.87 36.46 8.57
CA ASP A 631 -9.90 35.41 8.90
C ASP A 631 -9.13 35.79 10.18
N GLU A 632 -8.50 34.81 10.82
CA GLU A 632 -7.58 34.95 11.96
C GLU A 632 -8.08 35.96 13.00
N ILE A 633 -8.89 35.53 13.96
CA ILE A 633 -9.45 36.41 15.00
C ILE A 633 -8.77 36.13 16.34
N ARG A 634 -8.26 37.17 17.00
CA ARG A 634 -7.77 37.07 18.39
C ARG A 634 -8.44 38.08 19.31
N TYR A 635 -8.80 37.60 20.49
CA TYR A 635 -9.21 38.42 21.62
C TYR A 635 -8.36 38.12 22.85
N SER A 636 -7.69 39.13 23.41
CA SER A 636 -6.65 38.96 24.43
C SER A 636 -6.79 39.96 25.57
N LYS A 637 -6.47 39.55 26.81
CA LYS A 637 -6.49 40.39 28.03
C LYS A 637 -5.18 41.15 28.27
N THR A 638 -4.36 41.31 27.25
CA THR A 638 -3.11 42.09 27.30
C THR A 638 -2.96 43.00 26.07
N ALA A 639 -2.15 44.04 26.21
CA ALA A 639 -1.78 44.93 25.11
C ALA A 639 -0.68 44.27 24.27
N ARG A 640 -0.99 43.76 23.08
CA ARG A 640 0.00 43.18 22.18
C ARG A 640 0.77 44.24 21.40
N TYR A 641 0.16 45.43 21.17
CA TYR A 641 0.74 46.46 20.30
C TYR A 641 0.69 47.85 20.94
N THR A 642 1.85 48.49 21.08
CA THR A 642 1.98 49.87 21.61
C THR A 642 2.57 50.86 20.61
N SER A 643 3.06 50.36 19.46
CA SER A 643 3.64 51.08 18.33
C SER A 643 3.36 50.31 17.03
N ASN A 644 3.81 50.83 15.87
CA ASN A 644 3.68 50.11 14.60
C ASN A 644 4.33 48.72 14.68
N PHE A 645 3.79 47.77 13.91
CA PHE A 645 4.26 46.39 13.76
C PHE A 645 4.01 45.90 12.32
N SER A 646 4.38 44.67 12.00
CA SER A 646 4.18 44.06 10.67
C SER A 646 3.39 42.76 10.82
N PRO A 647 2.06 42.78 10.65
CA PRO A 647 1.25 41.58 10.66
C PRO A 647 1.52 40.75 9.41
N LYS A 648 1.47 39.43 9.53
CA LYS A 648 1.60 38.48 8.42
C LYS A 648 0.31 37.68 8.29
N LYS A 649 -0.29 37.68 7.10
CA LYS A 649 -1.64 37.11 6.87
C LYS A 649 -1.66 35.57 7.02
N TYR A 650 -0.52 34.94 6.78
CA TYR A 650 -0.38 33.48 6.72
C TYR A 650 0.33 32.89 7.95
N ASP A 651 0.66 33.72 8.94
CA ASP A 651 1.16 33.24 10.23
C ASP A 651 -0.05 33.05 11.16
N TYR A 652 -0.26 31.83 11.67
CA TYR A 652 -1.27 31.59 12.68
C TYR A 652 -1.01 32.38 13.96
N PHE A 653 -2.07 32.91 14.53
CA PHE A 653 -2.03 33.42 15.89
C PHE A 653 -1.75 32.29 16.89
N THR A 654 -0.51 32.18 17.37
CA THR A 654 -0.19 31.20 18.43
C THR A 654 -0.91 31.58 19.75
N PRO A 655 -1.57 30.62 20.42
CA PRO A 655 -2.25 30.86 21.70
C PRO A 655 -1.26 31.01 22.85
N ASP A 656 -1.55 31.95 23.76
CA ASP A 656 -0.86 32.06 25.03
C ASP A 656 -1.84 32.29 26.21
N SER A 657 -1.30 32.34 27.43
CA SER A 657 -2.11 32.46 28.65
C SER A 657 -2.93 33.76 28.78
N TYR A 658 -2.68 34.75 27.90
CA TYR A 658 -3.39 36.01 27.82
C TYR A 658 -4.58 35.96 26.86
N ASP A 659 -4.67 34.98 25.98
CA ASP A 659 -5.76 34.87 25.02
C ASP A 659 -7.04 34.37 25.67
N ILE A 660 -8.16 34.95 25.21
CA ILE A 660 -9.51 34.58 25.58
C ILE A 660 -10.06 33.60 24.55
N PHE A 661 -9.84 33.86 23.26
CA PHE A 661 -10.06 32.93 22.17
C PHE A 661 -9.15 33.29 20.99
N ILE A 662 -8.88 32.28 20.16
CA ILE A 662 -8.28 32.42 18.83
C ILE A 662 -9.11 31.58 17.86
N PHE A 663 -9.58 32.20 16.79
CA PHE A 663 -10.28 31.52 15.70
C PHE A 663 -9.47 31.64 14.42
N HIS A 664 -8.97 30.51 13.92
CA HIS A 664 -8.21 30.47 12.67
C HIS A 664 -9.08 30.51 11.43
N LEU A 665 -10.37 30.14 11.53
CA LEU A 665 -11.31 30.15 10.41
C LEU A 665 -10.81 29.33 9.20
N ASP A 666 -10.11 28.25 9.48
CA ASP A 666 -9.41 27.44 8.51
C ASP A 666 -10.08 26.09 8.21
N GLU A 667 -11.23 25.82 8.80
CA GLU A 667 -11.91 24.52 8.73
C GLU A 667 -12.40 24.15 7.33
N GLY A 668 -12.59 25.15 6.46
CA GLY A 668 -12.87 25.02 5.02
C GLY A 668 -14.20 24.35 4.64
N THR A 669 -14.87 23.70 5.59
CA THR A 669 -16.17 23.03 5.43
C THR A 669 -16.91 22.93 6.76
N GLY A 670 -18.22 22.67 6.71
CA GLY A 670 -19.04 22.42 7.91
C GLY A 670 -19.60 23.71 8.53
N LYS A 671 -20.11 23.60 9.77
CA LYS A 671 -20.82 24.68 10.48
C LYS A 671 -20.20 25.02 11.83
N LYS A 672 -18.96 24.63 12.08
CA LYS A 672 -18.30 24.84 13.37
C LYS A 672 -17.02 25.62 13.18
N VAL A 673 -16.69 26.42 14.19
CA VAL A 673 -15.41 27.12 14.31
C VAL A 673 -14.71 26.62 15.57
N ALA A 674 -13.44 26.29 15.47
CA ALA A 674 -12.59 25.80 16.54
C ALA A 674 -11.89 26.97 17.25
N ASP A 675 -11.91 26.93 18.58
CA ASP A 675 -11.14 27.84 19.44
C ASP A 675 -9.81 27.20 19.79
N ASP A 676 -8.70 27.75 19.29
CA ASP A 676 -7.36 27.19 19.52
C ASP A 676 -6.88 27.35 20.99
N THR A 677 -7.55 28.21 21.78
CA THR A 677 -7.28 28.29 23.22
C THR A 677 -7.97 27.20 24.04
N GLY A 678 -8.95 26.50 23.46
CA GLY A 678 -9.73 25.44 24.10
C GLY A 678 -10.79 25.91 25.11
N TYR A 679 -11.05 27.22 25.27
CA TYR A 679 -12.04 27.72 26.22
C TYR A 679 -13.48 27.61 25.73
N PHE A 680 -13.70 27.68 24.41
CA PHE A 680 -15.02 27.60 23.78
C PHE A 680 -15.13 26.37 22.88
N THR A 681 -15.89 25.37 23.33
CA THR A 681 -16.21 24.19 22.50
C THR A 681 -17.55 24.35 21.80
N GLY A 682 -17.61 23.98 20.52
CA GLY A 682 -18.86 23.97 19.75
C GLY A 682 -19.39 25.36 19.36
N VAL A 683 -18.52 26.27 18.93
CA VAL A 683 -18.94 27.52 18.28
C VAL A 683 -19.57 27.17 16.94
N GLU A 684 -20.88 27.42 16.79
CA GLU A 684 -21.64 27.07 15.57
C GLU A 684 -21.91 28.31 14.72
N LEU A 685 -21.70 28.17 13.40
CA LEU A 685 -22.25 29.09 12.40
C LEU A 685 -23.77 29.06 12.49
N ARG A 686 -24.43 30.17 12.13
CA ARG A 686 -25.90 30.23 12.16
C ARG A 686 -26.51 29.34 11.07
N ASP A 687 -27.81 29.09 11.20
CA ASP A 687 -28.58 28.36 10.19
C ASP A 687 -29.07 29.25 9.04
N GLU A 688 -29.27 28.60 7.89
CA GLU A 688 -29.80 29.16 6.65
C GLU A 688 -31.05 30.03 6.89
N PRO A 689 -31.14 31.23 6.28
CA PRO A 689 -30.24 31.79 5.26
C PRO A 689 -29.04 32.59 5.79
N ASN A 690 -28.82 32.67 7.10
CA ASN A 690 -27.87 33.65 7.69
C ASN A 690 -26.50 33.03 8.00
N THR A 691 -26.08 32.03 7.23
CA THR A 691 -24.87 31.24 7.46
C THR A 691 -23.72 31.83 6.65
N PRO A 692 -22.62 32.27 7.28
CA PRO A 692 -21.41 32.63 6.54
C PRO A 692 -20.89 31.41 5.78
N GLU A 693 -20.45 31.60 4.54
CA GLU A 693 -19.93 30.51 3.70
C GLU A 693 -18.40 30.43 3.84
N TRP A 694 -17.85 29.22 3.79
CA TRP A 694 -16.40 29.06 3.67
C TRP A 694 -15.94 29.57 2.32
N SER A 695 -15.08 30.58 2.34
CA SER A 695 -14.37 31.07 1.16
C SER A 695 -13.02 30.41 1.09
N CYS A 696 -12.66 30.02 -0.12
CA CYS A 696 -11.33 29.60 -0.43
C CYS A 696 -10.79 30.47 -1.52
N ASP A 697 -9.86 31.31 -1.12
CA ASP A 697 -9.12 32.10 -2.07
C ASP A 697 -7.92 31.27 -2.49
N ALA A 698 -7.88 30.89 -3.76
CA ALA A 698 -6.61 30.73 -4.43
C ALA A 698 -6.02 32.14 -4.58
N GLU A 699 -5.54 32.72 -3.48
CA GLU A 699 -4.90 34.03 -3.48
C GLU A 699 -3.39 33.97 -3.64
N TYR A 700 -2.90 32.79 -4.00
CA TYR A 700 -1.54 32.61 -4.44
C TYR A 700 -1.43 33.09 -5.86
N TYR A 701 -0.53 34.04 -6.06
CA TYR A 701 -0.28 34.54 -7.38
C TYR A 701 0.41 33.41 -8.15
N GLY A 702 -0.33 32.81 -9.07
CA GLY A 702 0.26 31.98 -10.11
C GLY A 702 1.13 32.88 -10.98
N TYR A 703 2.44 32.80 -10.81
CA TYR A 703 3.40 33.49 -11.65
C TYR A 703 3.83 32.56 -12.78
N TYR A 704 3.66 33.01 -14.02
CA TYR A 704 3.92 32.21 -15.21
C TYR A 704 5.19 32.72 -15.89
N VAL A 705 6.06 31.79 -16.28
CA VAL A 705 7.33 32.08 -16.94
C VAL A 705 7.36 31.39 -18.30
N ASP A 706 7.52 32.16 -19.38
CA ASP A 706 7.62 31.67 -20.77
C ASP A 706 8.88 32.27 -21.41
N ALA A 707 9.91 31.45 -21.61
CA ALA A 707 11.20 31.87 -22.19
C ALA A 707 11.06 32.48 -23.60
N VAL A 708 10.02 32.07 -24.34
CA VAL A 708 9.81 32.44 -25.74
C VAL A 708 8.96 33.70 -25.85
N ASN A 709 7.78 33.71 -25.22
CA ASN A 709 6.77 34.75 -25.38
C ASN A 709 6.65 35.72 -24.19
N GLY A 710 7.36 35.47 -23.09
CA GLY A 710 7.34 36.33 -21.91
C GLY A 710 8.11 37.64 -22.05
N ASP A 711 7.83 38.56 -21.13
CA ASP A 711 8.52 39.84 -20.92
C ASP A 711 8.57 40.15 -19.41
N ASP A 712 9.75 40.48 -18.85
CA ASP A 712 9.91 40.70 -17.39
C ASP A 712 9.29 42.01 -16.88
N SER A 713 8.81 42.88 -17.79
CA SER A 713 7.95 44.01 -17.47
C SER A 713 6.48 43.62 -17.29
N ASN A 714 6.10 42.40 -17.64
CA ASN A 714 4.75 41.89 -17.45
C ASN A 714 4.43 41.64 -15.96
N PRO A 715 3.14 41.60 -15.61
CA PRO A 715 2.72 41.27 -14.24
C PRO A 715 2.98 39.81 -13.83
N GLY A 716 3.34 38.91 -14.77
CA GLY A 716 3.61 37.51 -14.46
C GLY A 716 2.35 36.62 -14.50
N THR A 717 1.24 37.11 -15.04
CA THR A 717 0.03 36.27 -15.23
C THR A 717 0.20 35.32 -16.42
N GLN A 718 -0.59 34.26 -16.52
CA GLN A 718 -0.51 33.33 -17.65
C GLN A 718 -0.64 34.00 -19.03
N SER A 719 -1.49 35.02 -19.13
CA SER A 719 -1.71 35.79 -20.37
C SER A 719 -0.57 36.78 -20.69
N GLN A 720 0.19 37.18 -19.67
CA GLN A 720 1.33 38.09 -19.75
C GLN A 720 2.44 37.56 -18.84
N PRO A 721 3.12 36.47 -19.25
CA PRO A 721 4.09 35.79 -18.40
C PRO A 721 5.41 36.58 -18.33
N TRP A 722 6.18 36.34 -17.27
CA TRP A 722 7.58 36.73 -17.21
C TRP A 722 8.41 35.93 -18.21
N LYS A 723 9.62 36.41 -18.49
CA LYS A 723 10.53 35.77 -19.45
C LYS A 723 11.63 34.98 -18.77
N THR A 724 12.25 35.55 -17.74
CA THR A 724 13.53 35.06 -17.18
C THR A 724 13.40 34.44 -15.80
N ILE A 725 14.33 33.55 -15.46
CA ILE A 725 14.49 33.07 -14.07
C ILE A 725 15.03 34.20 -13.18
N SER A 726 15.84 35.12 -13.72
CA SER A 726 16.29 36.31 -12.99
C SER A 726 15.11 37.11 -12.40
N LYS A 727 13.99 37.22 -13.12
CA LYS A 727 12.77 37.85 -12.60
C LYS A 727 12.17 37.07 -11.43
N VAL A 728 12.14 35.73 -11.51
CA VAL A 728 11.70 34.84 -10.43
C VAL A 728 12.59 35.01 -9.19
N ASN A 729 13.91 34.90 -9.34
CA ASN A 729 14.88 34.99 -8.23
C ASN A 729 14.71 36.30 -7.43
N ASN A 730 14.51 37.43 -8.13
CA ASN A 730 14.38 38.76 -7.54
C ASN A 730 12.97 39.11 -7.03
N THR A 731 12.00 38.22 -7.16
CA THR A 731 10.64 38.45 -6.67
C THR A 731 10.49 37.93 -5.25
N VAL A 732 9.86 38.72 -4.38
CA VAL A 732 9.43 38.26 -3.05
C VAL A 732 8.12 37.52 -3.24
N PHE A 733 8.09 36.27 -2.79
CA PHE A 733 6.91 35.41 -2.82
C PHE A 733 6.32 35.33 -1.41
N GLU A 734 5.01 35.22 -1.34
CA GLU A 734 4.31 34.89 -0.11
C GLU A 734 4.20 33.37 0.02
N PRO A 735 4.11 32.80 1.25
CA PRO A 735 3.80 31.38 1.45
C PRO A 735 2.64 30.95 0.56
N GLY A 736 2.67 29.77 -0.05
CA GLY A 736 1.64 29.27 -0.97
C GLY A 736 1.75 29.73 -2.43
N ASP A 737 2.58 30.73 -2.77
CA ASP A 737 2.73 31.19 -4.16
C ASP A 737 3.16 30.06 -5.12
N HIS A 738 2.60 30.04 -6.33
CA HIS A 738 2.94 29.08 -7.37
C HIS A 738 3.70 29.75 -8.53
N ILE A 739 4.85 29.19 -8.88
CA ILE A 739 5.68 29.64 -10.00
C ILE A 739 5.67 28.55 -11.07
N HIS A 740 5.02 28.84 -12.18
CA HIS A 740 4.79 27.93 -13.29
C HIS A 740 5.76 28.18 -14.46
N PHE A 741 6.63 27.22 -14.74
CA PHE A 741 7.52 27.23 -15.91
C PHE A 741 6.84 26.56 -17.12
N LYS A 742 6.83 27.23 -18.27
CA LYS A 742 6.17 26.68 -19.45
C LYS A 742 6.90 25.43 -19.96
N ARG A 743 6.15 24.35 -20.20
CA ARG A 743 6.66 23.15 -20.87
C ARG A 743 7.22 23.45 -22.26
N GLY A 744 8.28 22.72 -22.64
CA GLY A 744 9.03 22.91 -23.88
C GLY A 744 9.93 24.16 -23.91
N CYS A 745 9.98 24.96 -22.84
CA CYS A 745 10.95 26.06 -22.71
C CYS A 745 12.25 25.60 -22.06
N SER A 746 13.33 26.32 -22.33
CA SER A 746 14.63 26.14 -21.70
C SER A 746 15.19 27.50 -21.28
N TRP A 747 15.77 27.56 -20.08
CA TRP A 747 16.44 28.72 -19.52
C TRP A 747 17.91 28.42 -19.28
N ASN A 748 18.79 29.31 -19.77
CA ASN A 748 20.23 29.24 -19.50
C ASN A 748 20.59 30.05 -18.23
N GLU A 749 19.80 29.87 -17.18
CA GLU A 749 19.84 30.58 -15.90
C GLU A 749 19.57 29.54 -14.80
N TYR A 750 20.02 29.80 -13.57
CA TYR A 750 19.75 28.93 -12.41
C TYR A 750 18.72 29.57 -11.47
N LEU A 751 17.93 28.72 -10.81
CA LEU A 751 16.92 29.16 -9.86
C LEU A 751 17.55 29.37 -8.49
N PHE A 752 17.61 30.63 -8.03
CA PHE A 752 18.19 30.99 -6.74
C PHE A 752 17.10 31.43 -5.76
N LEU A 753 16.71 30.50 -4.90
CA LEU A 753 15.67 30.66 -3.90
C LEU A 753 16.33 31.03 -2.58
N GLN A 754 16.63 32.32 -2.46
CA GLN A 754 17.24 32.87 -1.25
C GLN A 754 16.19 33.52 -0.35
N ASN A 755 16.17 33.13 0.93
CA ASN A 755 15.28 33.65 1.97
C ASN A 755 13.78 33.63 1.59
N LYS A 756 13.33 32.60 0.84
CA LYS A 756 11.92 32.38 0.52
C LYS A 756 11.28 31.59 1.66
N GLN A 757 10.14 32.04 2.17
CA GLN A 757 9.51 31.46 3.34
C GLN A 757 8.09 31.02 2.97
N GLY A 758 7.88 29.71 2.85
CA GLY A 758 6.55 29.12 2.92
C GLY A 758 6.13 28.81 4.35
N THR A 759 5.06 28.04 4.50
CA THR A 759 4.66 27.40 5.77
C THR A 759 4.34 25.93 5.52
N GLU A 760 4.29 25.11 6.57
CA GLU A 760 3.92 23.68 6.49
C GLU A 760 2.60 23.42 5.72
N HIS A 761 1.67 24.39 5.78
CA HIS A 761 0.37 24.30 5.13
C HIS A 761 0.27 25.08 3.82
N ALA A 762 1.27 25.90 3.49
CA ALA A 762 1.30 26.72 2.27
C ALA A 762 2.75 26.82 1.74
N HIS A 763 3.19 25.76 1.07
CA HIS A 763 4.51 25.74 0.43
C HIS A 763 4.55 26.71 -0.75
N ILE A 764 5.69 27.36 -0.99
CA ILE A 764 5.90 28.02 -2.30
C ILE A 764 6.27 26.93 -3.31
N VAL A 765 5.50 26.83 -4.39
CA VAL A 765 5.58 25.70 -5.33
C VAL A 765 6.17 26.14 -6.67
N PHE A 766 7.18 25.41 -7.15
CA PHE A 766 7.77 25.58 -8.46
C PHE A 766 7.44 24.35 -9.30
N ASP A 767 6.61 24.55 -10.33
CA ASP A 767 6.14 23.45 -11.18
C ASP A 767 5.96 23.91 -12.64
N PRO A 768 5.61 23.01 -13.57
CA PRO A 768 5.35 23.37 -14.95
C PRO A 768 3.87 23.66 -15.24
N TYR A 769 3.62 24.47 -16.27
CA TYR A 769 2.30 24.55 -16.93
C TYR A 769 2.37 24.22 -18.41
N ASP A 770 1.20 24.06 -19.04
CA ASP A 770 1.02 23.66 -20.44
C ASP A 770 1.37 22.17 -20.66
N SER A 771 1.57 21.76 -21.91
CA SER A 771 1.83 20.38 -22.33
C SER A 771 3.16 20.25 -23.08
N GLY A 772 3.71 19.04 -23.16
CA GLY A 772 4.98 18.75 -23.84
C GLY A 772 6.12 18.39 -22.89
N GLU A 773 7.35 18.56 -23.37
CA GLU A 773 8.58 18.25 -22.62
C GLU A 773 8.67 19.07 -21.33
N LEU A 774 9.34 18.51 -20.31
CA LEU A 774 9.57 19.21 -19.04
C LEU A 774 10.33 20.53 -19.30
N PRO A 775 10.06 21.61 -18.53
CA PRO A 775 10.84 22.84 -18.63
C PRO A 775 12.28 22.57 -18.20
N LEU A 776 13.24 22.98 -19.03
CA LEU A 776 14.67 22.74 -18.81
C LEU A 776 15.34 23.95 -18.14
N ILE A 777 15.80 23.78 -16.91
CA ILE A 777 16.70 24.72 -16.21
C ILE A 777 18.13 24.24 -16.45
N ASN A 778 18.88 25.01 -17.25
CA ASN A 778 20.20 24.61 -17.73
C ASN A 778 21.25 25.64 -17.39
N TYR A 779 22.02 25.39 -16.34
CA TYR A 779 23.14 26.25 -16.01
C TYR A 779 24.35 25.41 -15.56
N PRO A 780 25.57 25.66 -16.11
CA PRO A 780 26.67 24.71 -15.99
C PRO A 780 27.10 24.35 -14.57
N ASP A 781 26.97 25.28 -13.62
CA ASP A 781 27.46 25.07 -12.25
C ASP A 781 26.37 24.54 -11.30
N TYR A 782 25.15 25.09 -11.40
CA TYR A 782 24.03 24.77 -10.51
C TYR A 782 22.70 24.86 -11.25
N GLY A 783 21.77 23.92 -11.05
CA GLY A 783 20.40 24.05 -11.53
C GLY A 783 19.52 24.90 -10.61
N VAL A 784 19.41 24.47 -9.35
CA VAL A 784 18.62 25.14 -8.30
C VAL A 784 19.46 25.29 -7.04
N ILE A 785 19.40 26.47 -6.39
CA ILE A 785 19.98 26.70 -5.06
C ILE A 785 18.87 27.20 -4.14
N ILE A 786 18.64 26.47 -3.06
CA ILE A 786 17.76 26.80 -1.94
C ILE A 786 18.64 27.24 -0.78
N ASP A 787 18.63 28.53 -0.47
CA ASP A 787 19.50 29.15 0.53
C ASP A 787 18.65 29.88 1.59
N GLY A 788 18.71 29.40 2.83
CA GLY A 788 17.98 29.98 3.97
C GLY A 788 16.46 30.04 3.75
N SER A 789 15.91 29.09 3.01
CA SER A 789 14.50 29.06 2.59
C SER A 789 13.84 27.78 3.10
N SER A 790 12.57 27.88 3.49
CA SER A 790 11.81 26.76 4.08
C SER A 790 10.43 26.61 3.43
N PHE A 791 9.88 25.40 3.50
CA PHE A 791 8.56 25.03 2.98
C PHE A 791 8.41 25.36 1.49
N LEU A 792 9.29 24.77 0.69
CA LEU A 792 9.28 24.91 -0.77
C LEU A 792 9.04 23.54 -1.40
N THR A 793 8.35 23.53 -2.54
CA THR A 793 8.15 22.32 -3.35
C THR A 793 8.68 22.55 -4.76
N ILE A 794 9.67 21.76 -5.19
CA ILE A 794 10.21 21.76 -6.55
C ILE A 794 9.77 20.48 -7.24
N LYS A 795 8.96 20.58 -8.30
CA LYS A 795 8.41 19.39 -8.94
C LYS A 795 8.26 19.44 -10.45
N ASN A 796 8.39 18.28 -11.08
CA ASN A 796 8.18 18.07 -12.52
C ASN A 796 9.02 19.00 -13.42
N LEU A 797 10.30 19.21 -13.08
CA LEU A 797 11.24 19.99 -13.88
C LEU A 797 12.35 19.09 -14.45
N ASP A 798 12.95 19.53 -15.55
CA ASP A 798 14.22 18.99 -16.07
C ASP A 798 15.35 19.94 -15.63
N ILE A 799 16.26 19.46 -14.80
CA ILE A 799 17.24 20.29 -14.10
C ILE A 799 18.64 19.76 -14.42
N THR A 800 19.48 20.65 -14.96
CA THR A 800 20.87 20.32 -15.25
C THR A 800 21.86 21.37 -14.78
N GLY A 801 23.01 20.87 -14.32
CA GLY A 801 24.15 21.60 -13.76
C GLY A 801 25.07 20.62 -13.01
N ASP A 802 26.32 21.04 -12.74
CA ASP A 802 27.27 20.24 -11.95
C ASP A 802 26.68 19.83 -10.59
N ILE A 803 25.98 20.76 -9.93
CA ILE A 803 25.03 20.43 -8.85
C ILE A 803 23.61 20.65 -9.35
N GLY A 804 22.78 19.61 -9.37
CA GLY A 804 21.38 19.72 -9.79
C GLY A 804 20.58 20.65 -8.87
N ILE A 805 20.47 20.28 -7.59
CA ILE A 805 19.77 21.05 -6.55
C ILE A 805 20.63 21.12 -5.28
N MET A 806 20.96 22.32 -4.82
CA MET A 806 21.68 22.57 -3.56
C MET A 806 20.72 23.12 -2.50
N ILE A 807 20.71 22.54 -1.30
CA ILE A 807 19.96 23.00 -0.13
C ILE A 807 20.94 23.35 0.98
N LYS A 808 20.90 24.61 1.42
CA LYS A 808 21.83 25.14 2.42
C LYS A 808 21.30 26.38 3.15
N ASP A 809 22.08 26.85 4.11
CA ASP A 809 21.93 28.17 4.73
C ASP A 809 23.32 28.82 4.89
N ASP A 810 23.69 29.67 3.95
CA ASP A 810 24.95 30.42 4.01
C ASP A 810 24.96 31.46 5.16
N SER A 811 23.78 31.83 5.68
CA SER A 811 23.66 32.80 6.78
C SER A 811 23.93 32.18 8.15
N GLY A 812 23.75 30.86 8.29
CA GLY A 812 23.82 30.11 9.54
C GLY A 812 22.74 30.49 10.57
N THR A 813 21.67 31.16 10.14
CA THR A 813 20.59 31.66 11.03
C THR A 813 19.22 31.08 10.73
N ASN A 814 19.00 30.51 9.55
CA ASN A 814 17.73 30.01 9.04
C ASN A 814 17.94 28.68 8.28
N PRO A 815 18.24 27.56 8.97
CA PRO A 815 18.40 26.27 8.30
C PRO A 815 17.11 25.90 7.53
N PRO A 816 17.20 25.45 6.26
CA PRO A 816 16.04 25.01 5.50
C PRO A 816 15.28 23.88 6.19
N GLU A 817 13.95 23.97 6.16
CA GLU A 817 13.05 22.94 6.69
C GLU A 817 11.89 22.72 5.72
N GLY A 818 11.38 21.47 5.65
CA GLY A 818 10.15 21.16 4.91
C GLY A 818 10.32 21.31 3.39
N ILE A 819 11.50 21.01 2.87
CA ILE A 819 11.75 21.09 1.43
C ILE A 819 11.29 19.80 0.75
N ILE A 820 10.49 19.91 -0.31
CA ILE A 820 10.04 18.78 -1.12
C ILE A 820 10.62 18.88 -2.53
N ILE A 821 11.35 17.84 -2.95
CA ILE A 821 11.87 17.68 -4.31
C ILE A 821 11.21 16.44 -4.88
N GLU A 822 10.25 16.60 -5.78
CA GLU A 822 9.50 15.45 -6.32
C GLU A 822 9.38 15.37 -7.84
N LYS A 823 9.47 14.16 -8.39
CA LYS A 823 9.18 13.87 -9.81
C LYS A 823 10.00 14.70 -10.81
N ASN A 824 11.20 15.11 -10.42
CA ASN A 824 12.11 15.84 -11.28
C ASN A 824 13.02 14.88 -12.06
N LYS A 825 13.51 15.38 -13.20
CA LYS A 825 14.61 14.79 -13.95
C LYS A 825 15.84 15.64 -13.65
N ILE A 826 16.81 15.08 -12.92
CA ILE A 826 17.98 15.80 -12.41
C ILE A 826 19.23 15.14 -12.98
N HIS A 827 19.95 15.84 -13.85
CA HIS A 827 21.08 15.24 -14.57
C HIS A 827 22.19 16.22 -14.93
N ASP A 828 23.44 15.77 -15.01
CA ASP A 828 24.53 16.61 -15.53
C ASP A 828 24.82 16.31 -17.02
N GLU A 829 24.81 17.35 -17.84
CA GLU A 829 25.28 17.33 -19.24
C GLU A 829 26.42 18.35 -19.46
N SER A 830 26.95 18.93 -18.39
CA SER A 830 27.98 19.95 -18.43
C SER A 830 29.33 19.36 -18.87
N SER A 831 30.12 20.16 -19.59
CA SER A 831 31.49 19.77 -19.96
C SER A 831 32.50 19.95 -18.80
N ASN A 832 32.03 20.20 -17.58
CA ASN A 832 32.84 20.68 -16.45
C ASN A 832 33.58 19.57 -15.68
N GLY A 833 33.43 18.31 -16.11
CA GLY A 833 34.15 17.18 -15.52
C GLY A 833 33.40 16.47 -14.39
N ASN A 834 32.11 16.79 -14.19
CA ASN A 834 31.17 16.11 -13.31
C ASN A 834 31.72 15.92 -11.88
N THR A 835 31.67 16.99 -11.09
CA THR A 835 32.20 17.04 -9.71
C THR A 835 31.14 17.23 -8.64
N GLY A 836 29.91 17.59 -9.01
CA GLY A 836 28.83 17.89 -8.06
C GLY A 836 27.79 16.79 -7.92
N ALA A 837 26.82 17.03 -7.02
CA ALA A 837 25.76 16.09 -6.71
C ALA A 837 24.44 16.44 -7.40
N GLY A 838 23.65 15.42 -7.75
CA GLY A 838 22.29 15.65 -8.27
C GLY A 838 21.43 16.42 -7.27
N VAL A 839 21.39 15.97 -6.01
CA VAL A 839 20.81 16.72 -4.89
C VAL A 839 21.82 16.79 -3.74
N TYR A 840 22.08 17.99 -3.22
CA TYR A 840 23.01 18.25 -2.11
C TYR A 840 22.24 18.85 -0.94
N VAL A 841 22.19 18.16 0.21
CA VAL A 841 21.60 18.62 1.48
C VAL A 841 22.69 18.92 2.51
N SER A 842 22.71 20.13 3.08
CA SER A 842 23.76 20.61 3.99
C SER A 842 23.27 21.70 4.97
N HIS A 843 24.16 22.27 5.79
CA HIS A 843 23.91 23.50 6.57
C HIS A 843 22.65 23.49 7.45
N GLY A 844 22.44 22.43 8.22
CA GLY A 844 21.31 22.29 9.14
C GLY A 844 19.98 21.97 8.47
N ALA A 845 19.95 21.80 7.14
CA ALA A 845 18.74 21.45 6.42
C ALA A 845 18.15 20.13 6.95
N ASN A 846 16.89 20.16 7.35
CA ASN A 846 16.17 19.04 7.95
C ASN A 846 14.76 18.92 7.36
N ASN A 847 14.08 17.79 7.60
CA ASN A 847 12.75 17.53 7.03
C ASN A 847 12.73 17.68 5.49
N VAL A 848 13.84 17.33 4.81
CA VAL A 848 13.93 17.36 3.34
C VAL A 848 13.44 16.04 2.77
N SER A 849 12.45 16.11 1.88
CA SER A 849 11.89 14.97 1.16
C SER A 849 12.31 14.96 -0.31
N ILE A 850 13.11 13.96 -0.70
CA ILE A 850 13.55 13.71 -2.07
C ILE A 850 12.78 12.50 -2.58
N LEU A 851 11.76 12.71 -3.41
CA LEU A 851 10.75 11.71 -3.75
C LEU A 851 10.59 11.49 -5.25
N LYS A 852 10.61 10.23 -5.72
CA LYS A 852 10.18 9.90 -7.10
C LYS A 852 10.96 10.61 -8.20
N ASN A 853 12.20 11.00 -7.95
CA ASN A 853 13.06 11.67 -8.92
C ASN A 853 13.85 10.66 -9.74
N ASN A 854 14.21 11.06 -10.97
CA ASN A 854 15.24 10.41 -11.76
C ASN A 854 16.52 11.24 -11.63
N ILE A 855 17.54 10.70 -10.96
CA ILE A 855 18.78 11.41 -10.63
C ILE A 855 19.95 10.64 -11.24
N TYR A 856 20.62 11.22 -12.23
CA TYR A 856 21.62 10.47 -12.99
C TYR A 856 22.71 11.32 -13.64
N ASN A 857 23.81 10.68 -14.07
CA ASN A 857 24.97 11.33 -14.68
C ASN A 857 25.67 12.39 -13.81
N HIS A 858 25.51 12.42 -12.49
CA HIS A 858 26.24 13.32 -11.58
C HIS A 858 27.52 12.68 -11.04
N TYR A 859 28.33 13.40 -10.25
CA TYR A 859 29.44 12.82 -9.52
C TYR A 859 28.86 11.91 -8.44
N VAL A 860 27.98 12.45 -7.60
CA VAL A 860 27.17 11.69 -6.64
C VAL A 860 25.69 11.92 -6.95
N GLY A 861 24.84 10.90 -6.92
CA GLY A 861 23.41 11.08 -7.15
C GLY A 861 22.78 11.99 -6.10
N VAL A 862 22.80 11.56 -4.83
CA VAL A 862 22.32 12.34 -3.68
C VAL A 862 23.42 12.44 -2.64
N TRP A 863 23.72 13.65 -2.18
CA TRP A 863 24.68 13.92 -1.11
C TRP A 863 23.96 14.56 0.08
N ILE A 864 24.01 13.91 1.25
CA ILE A 864 23.54 14.46 2.52
C ILE A 864 24.77 14.59 3.41
N GLY A 865 25.29 15.79 3.55
CA GLY A 865 26.56 15.90 4.25
C GLY A 865 27.07 17.31 4.43
N GLU A 866 28.20 17.40 5.11
CA GLU A 866 28.84 18.65 5.45
C GLU A 866 29.18 19.46 4.20
N ASP A 867 29.03 20.77 4.33
CA ASP A 867 29.66 21.75 3.45
C ASP A 867 30.25 22.84 4.36
N ASN A 868 31.48 23.26 4.09
CA ASN A 868 32.24 24.21 4.93
C ASN A 868 32.29 23.89 6.45
N ASN A 869 32.31 22.60 6.81
CA ASN A 869 32.23 22.08 8.20
C ASN A 869 30.87 22.31 8.90
N ILE A 870 29.80 22.50 8.13
CA ILE A 870 28.43 22.65 8.67
C ILE A 870 27.61 21.43 8.23
N GLN A 871 27.22 20.62 9.21
CA GLN A 871 26.45 19.39 8.99
C GLN A 871 25.01 19.70 8.56
N PRO A 872 24.35 18.81 7.79
CA PRO A 872 22.90 18.86 7.59
C PRO A 872 22.18 18.55 8.90
N GLY A 873 20.88 18.86 8.95
CA GLY A 873 19.99 18.35 9.99
C GLY A 873 19.46 16.96 9.64
N CYS A 874 18.50 16.48 10.43
CA CYS A 874 17.98 15.11 10.33
C CYS A 874 16.53 15.05 9.84
N ASN A 875 15.83 13.92 10.04
CA ASN A 875 14.47 13.70 9.52
C ASN A 875 14.34 13.87 8.00
N ASN A 876 15.42 13.65 7.26
CA ASN A 876 15.35 13.69 5.81
C ASN A 876 14.82 12.35 5.29
N LEU A 877 14.14 12.39 4.15
CA LEU A 877 13.57 11.22 3.48
C LEU A 877 14.04 11.18 2.04
N VAL A 878 14.74 10.12 1.65
CA VAL A 878 15.07 9.82 0.25
C VAL A 878 14.30 8.58 -0.13
N SER A 879 13.23 8.73 -0.91
CA SER A 879 12.34 7.61 -1.20
C SER A 879 11.77 7.55 -2.60
N GLU A 880 11.55 6.32 -3.09
CA GLU A 880 10.96 6.03 -4.40
C GLU A 880 11.75 6.64 -5.60
N ASN A 881 13.03 6.97 -5.43
CA ASN A 881 13.85 7.56 -6.50
C ASN A 881 14.52 6.48 -7.36
N SER A 882 14.81 6.83 -8.62
CA SER A 882 15.74 6.10 -9.48
C SER A 882 17.05 6.87 -9.58
N ILE A 883 18.13 6.32 -9.01
CA ILE A 883 19.43 6.97 -8.87
C ILE A 883 20.48 6.14 -9.60
N TYR A 884 20.98 6.61 -10.73
CA TYR A 884 21.75 5.75 -11.63
C TYR A 884 22.77 6.48 -12.50
N ASP A 885 23.70 5.72 -13.10
CA ASP A 885 24.72 6.24 -14.04
C ASP A 885 25.54 7.43 -13.49
N ASN A 886 25.64 7.59 -12.16
CA ASN A 886 26.49 8.61 -11.54
C ASN A 886 27.94 8.10 -11.49
N SER A 887 28.94 8.96 -11.61
CA SER A 887 30.36 8.54 -11.72
C SER A 887 31.02 8.12 -10.39
N GLN A 888 30.38 8.40 -9.25
CA GLN A 888 30.73 7.90 -7.91
C GLN A 888 29.53 7.20 -7.26
N ASN A 889 29.12 7.67 -6.08
CA ASN A 889 28.13 7.03 -5.24
C ASN A 889 26.72 7.36 -5.75
N GLY A 890 25.80 6.40 -5.67
CA GLY A 890 24.37 6.70 -5.83
C GLY A 890 23.91 7.67 -4.75
N ILE A 891 24.06 7.28 -3.48
CA ILE A 891 23.81 8.14 -2.31
C ILE A 891 25.08 8.21 -1.46
N GLY A 892 25.54 9.41 -1.10
CA GLY A 892 26.64 9.63 -0.18
C GLY A 892 26.18 10.41 1.05
N ILE A 893 26.56 9.92 2.24
CA ILE A 893 26.30 10.56 3.51
C ILE A 893 27.63 10.77 4.24
N SER A 894 27.97 12.02 4.57
CA SER A 894 29.17 12.32 5.38
C SER A 894 28.90 12.09 6.87
N SER A 895 29.81 12.47 7.77
CA SER A 895 29.69 12.34 9.24
C SER A 895 28.61 13.25 9.86
N SER A 896 27.38 13.12 9.38
CA SER A 896 26.19 13.86 9.77
C SER A 896 25.33 13.04 10.73
N ASP A 897 25.60 13.15 12.02
CA ASP A 897 24.93 12.34 13.04
C ASP A 897 23.48 12.76 13.26
N CYS A 898 22.58 11.77 13.30
CA CYS A 898 21.21 11.94 13.75
C CYS A 898 20.99 11.54 15.20
N SER A 899 19.76 11.74 15.68
CA SER A 899 19.36 11.37 17.03
C SER A 899 18.24 10.35 16.96
N ILE A 900 18.15 9.49 17.98
CA ILE A 900 17.09 8.49 18.11
C ILE A 900 15.72 9.19 18.04
N GLY A 901 14.83 8.68 17.18
CA GLY A 901 13.50 9.23 16.91
C GLY A 901 13.49 10.38 15.90
N ASN A 902 14.65 10.79 15.37
CA ASN A 902 14.76 11.73 14.28
C ASN A 902 15.63 11.20 13.13
N GLU A 903 15.59 9.90 12.86
CA GLU A 903 16.45 9.25 11.87
C GLU A 903 16.21 9.79 10.45
N THR A 904 17.29 9.93 9.67
CA THR A 904 17.15 10.11 8.22
C THR A 904 16.93 8.74 7.56
N VAL A 905 15.95 8.67 6.67
CA VAL A 905 15.47 7.42 6.07
C VAL A 905 15.75 7.39 4.58
N LEU A 906 16.44 6.34 4.13
CA LEU A 906 16.62 5.99 2.72
C LEU A 906 15.77 4.76 2.43
N SER A 907 14.64 4.93 1.73
CA SER A 907 13.72 3.81 1.52
C SER A 907 13.12 3.67 0.13
N ASP A 908 12.90 2.43 -0.31
CA ASP A 908 12.15 2.13 -1.54
C ASP A 908 12.79 2.74 -2.82
N ASN A 909 14.11 2.98 -2.82
CA ASN A 909 14.84 3.51 -3.97
C ASN A 909 15.39 2.40 -4.87
N LYS A 910 15.57 2.73 -6.14
CA LYS A 910 16.35 1.93 -7.11
C LYS A 910 17.69 2.62 -7.37
N ILE A 911 18.79 1.99 -6.97
CA ILE A 911 20.12 2.58 -7.02
C ILE A 911 21.04 1.69 -7.84
N TYR A 912 21.37 2.09 -9.07
CA TYR A 912 22.04 1.17 -9.99
C TYR A 912 22.98 1.80 -11.01
N ASN A 913 23.89 1.00 -11.58
CA ASN A 913 24.87 1.46 -12.58
C ASN A 913 25.75 2.65 -12.14
N ASN A 914 25.90 2.91 -10.85
CA ASN A 914 26.76 3.99 -10.39
C ASN A 914 28.24 3.55 -10.42
N GLY A 915 29.14 4.51 -10.56
CA GLY A 915 30.56 4.31 -10.77
C GLY A 915 31.28 3.76 -9.56
N PHE A 916 30.80 4.05 -8.35
CA PHE A 916 31.39 3.59 -7.09
C PHE A 916 30.37 2.88 -6.18
N HIS A 917 30.08 3.40 -4.97
CA HIS A 917 29.12 2.74 -4.09
C HIS A 917 27.66 2.92 -4.55
N GLY A 918 26.78 1.98 -4.21
CA GLY A 918 25.35 2.28 -4.26
C GLY A 918 25.00 3.33 -3.20
N ILE A 919 25.29 3.01 -1.93
CA ILE A 919 25.16 3.90 -0.78
C ILE A 919 26.46 3.92 0.00
N GLU A 920 26.96 5.11 0.32
CA GLU A 920 28.06 5.33 1.26
C GLU A 920 27.53 6.10 2.49
N LEU A 921 27.78 5.60 3.71
CA LEU A 921 27.15 6.05 4.95
C LEU A 921 28.16 6.24 6.08
N SER A 922 28.46 7.50 6.43
CA SER A 922 29.30 7.84 7.60
C SER A 922 28.53 8.50 8.75
N GLY A 923 27.23 8.76 8.61
CA GLY A 923 26.41 9.29 9.69
C GLY A 923 25.93 8.21 10.68
N ARG A 924 25.39 8.65 11.82
CA ARG A 924 24.78 7.79 12.84
C ARG A 924 23.27 7.89 12.87
N TYR A 925 22.60 6.80 13.27
CA TYR A 925 21.13 6.72 13.38
C TYR A 925 20.40 6.99 12.05
N TYR A 926 20.89 6.37 10.97
CA TYR A 926 20.21 6.31 9.68
C TYR A 926 19.46 4.99 9.52
N ILE A 927 18.38 5.02 8.75
CA ILE A 927 17.63 3.84 8.36
C ILE A 927 17.73 3.66 6.84
N VAL A 928 18.30 2.54 6.41
CA VAL A 928 18.38 2.13 5.01
C VAL A 928 17.50 0.91 4.82
N GLU A 929 16.35 1.07 4.16
CA GLU A 929 15.37 -0.02 4.06
C GLU A 929 14.63 -0.18 2.73
N ARG A 930 14.30 -1.42 2.36
CA ARG A 930 13.49 -1.73 1.16
C ARG A 930 14.07 -1.17 -0.16
N ASN A 931 15.37 -0.91 -0.22
CA ASN A 931 16.01 -0.45 -1.45
C ASN A 931 16.41 -1.63 -2.34
N GLU A 932 16.35 -1.41 -3.65
CA GLU A 932 16.91 -2.30 -4.67
C GLU A 932 18.21 -1.67 -5.20
N ILE A 933 19.35 -2.28 -4.88
CA ILE A 933 20.69 -1.71 -5.11
C ILE A 933 21.49 -2.68 -5.96
N TYR A 934 21.84 -2.33 -7.20
CA TYR A 934 22.44 -3.29 -8.10
C TYR A 934 23.34 -2.71 -9.19
N ASP A 935 24.20 -3.52 -9.79
CA ASP A 935 25.07 -3.12 -10.91
C ASP A 935 25.95 -1.88 -10.59
N ASN A 936 26.27 -1.62 -9.32
CA ASN A 936 27.14 -0.48 -8.94
C ASN A 936 28.62 -0.88 -9.00
N GLY A 937 29.51 0.12 -9.04
CA GLY A 937 30.97 -0.07 -9.16
C GLY A 937 31.52 0.02 -10.59
N GLN A 938 30.75 0.59 -11.53
CA GLN A 938 31.01 0.58 -12.98
C GLN A 938 32.31 1.30 -13.39
N ASP A 939 32.73 2.32 -12.64
CA ASP A 939 33.90 3.16 -12.93
C ASP A 939 34.94 3.12 -11.79
N SER A 940 34.80 2.17 -10.86
CA SER A 940 35.53 2.18 -9.59
C SER A 940 37.04 2.06 -9.78
N GLN A 941 37.81 2.90 -9.06
CA GLN A 941 39.26 2.75 -8.91
C GLN A 941 39.65 1.74 -7.81
N GLY A 942 38.68 0.93 -7.34
CA GLY A 942 38.79 -0.12 -6.34
C GLY A 942 38.07 0.26 -5.07
N GLY A 943 37.49 -0.72 -4.35
CA GLY A 943 36.80 -0.45 -3.08
C GLY A 943 35.28 -0.39 -3.14
N ALA A 944 34.64 -0.61 -4.29
CA ALA A 944 33.19 -0.43 -4.42
C ALA A 944 32.39 -1.49 -3.63
N SER A 945 31.26 -1.05 -3.08
CA SER A 945 30.31 -1.87 -2.32
C SER A 945 28.88 -1.37 -2.56
N GLY A 946 27.89 -2.26 -2.54
CA GLY A 946 26.49 -1.90 -2.71
C GLY A 946 26.02 -0.92 -1.62
N ILE A 947 26.22 -1.29 -0.36
CA ILE A 947 26.07 -0.43 0.82
C ILE A 947 27.39 -0.44 1.60
N HIS A 948 27.95 0.72 1.88
CA HIS A 948 29.21 0.89 2.59
C HIS A 948 29.01 1.83 3.78
N THR A 949 29.11 1.32 5.01
CA THR A 949 29.26 2.19 6.18
C THR A 949 30.74 2.40 6.46
N TYR A 950 31.14 3.65 6.69
CA TYR A 950 32.54 3.99 6.92
C TYR A 950 32.70 5.03 8.04
N SER A 951 33.83 5.00 8.72
CA SER A 951 34.23 5.99 9.72
C SER A 951 35.41 6.81 9.22
N ARG A 952 35.44 8.11 9.56
CA ARG A 952 36.54 9.03 9.23
C ARG A 952 37.61 9.09 10.33
N ALA A 953 37.27 8.73 11.56
CA ALA A 953 38.22 8.67 12.66
C ALA A 953 39.12 7.45 12.56
N SER A 954 40.33 7.54 13.12
CA SER A 954 41.26 6.41 13.22
C SER A 954 41.41 5.84 14.64
N ASP A 955 40.57 6.28 15.57
CA ASP A 955 40.59 5.91 16.99
C ASP A 955 39.18 5.79 17.61
N GLU A 956 39.00 4.79 18.47
CA GLU A 956 37.75 4.47 19.20
C GLU A 956 37.44 5.45 20.35
N ASP A 957 38.14 6.59 20.48
CA ASP A 957 37.87 7.52 21.57
C ASP A 957 36.53 8.22 21.27
N GLU A 958 35.52 7.99 22.12
CA GLU A 958 34.12 8.49 22.07
C GLU A 958 33.97 10.02 21.96
N SER A 959 35.04 10.77 21.71
CA SER A 959 35.05 12.21 21.55
C SER A 959 35.69 12.62 20.23
N TYR A 960 35.02 12.38 19.10
CA TYR A 960 34.57 13.42 18.15
C TYR A 960 34.20 12.92 16.74
N ASP A 961 34.38 11.64 16.40
CA ASP A 961 34.17 11.21 14.99
C ASP A 961 33.85 9.70 14.86
N ALA A 962 32.88 9.20 15.63
CA ALA A 962 32.37 7.82 15.58
C ALA A 962 31.35 7.64 14.42
N GLY A 963 31.80 7.90 13.20
CA GLY A 963 30.98 7.86 12.00
C GLY A 963 30.59 6.42 11.61
N GLY A 964 29.37 6.26 11.10
CA GLY A 964 28.88 4.96 10.61
C GLY A 964 28.32 4.04 11.70
N ASP A 965 28.06 4.54 12.91
CA ASP A 965 27.54 3.76 14.04
C ASP A 965 26.00 3.80 14.17
N HIS A 966 25.42 2.80 14.84
CA HIS A 966 24.00 2.76 15.23
C HIS A 966 23.01 2.89 14.07
N ASN A 967 23.42 2.52 12.86
CA ASN A 967 22.56 2.54 11.69
C ASN A 967 21.75 1.25 11.58
N VAL A 968 20.60 1.33 10.93
CA VAL A 968 19.73 0.19 10.64
C VAL A 968 19.70 -0.05 9.14
N ILE A 969 20.15 -1.23 8.71
CA ILE A 969 20.16 -1.65 7.30
C ILE A 969 19.29 -2.90 7.18
N ARG A 970 18.09 -2.76 6.62
CA ARG A 970 17.11 -3.86 6.62
C ARG A 970 16.26 -4.02 5.38
N ASN A 971 15.83 -5.24 5.10
CA ASN A 971 14.89 -5.53 4.00
C ASN A 971 15.37 -5.03 2.63
N ASN A 972 16.68 -4.83 2.43
CA ASN A 972 17.22 -4.41 1.14
C ASN A 972 17.55 -5.61 0.26
N VAL A 973 17.53 -5.41 -1.05
CA VAL A 973 18.00 -6.36 -2.04
C VAL A 973 19.23 -5.77 -2.72
N VAL A 974 20.41 -6.38 -2.52
CA VAL A 974 21.69 -5.85 -2.96
C VAL A 974 22.42 -6.86 -3.85
N TYR A 975 22.69 -6.53 -5.11
CA TYR A 975 23.28 -7.51 -6.03
C TYR A 975 24.14 -6.99 -7.15
N ASN A 976 25.02 -7.86 -7.66
CA ASN A 976 25.88 -7.59 -8.81
C ASN A 976 26.71 -6.29 -8.68
N THR A 977 27.21 -6.00 -7.49
CA THR A 977 28.24 -4.96 -7.29
C THR A 977 29.56 -5.42 -7.91
N GLN A 978 30.22 -4.55 -8.66
CA GLN A 978 31.40 -4.87 -9.47
C GLN A 978 32.67 -4.17 -8.96
N ASP A 979 33.83 -4.84 -9.05
CA ASP A 979 35.16 -4.24 -8.84
C ASP A 979 36.02 -4.49 -10.08
N HIS A 980 36.26 -3.43 -10.86
CA HIS A 980 36.97 -3.53 -12.13
C HIS A 980 38.49 -3.32 -12.04
N THR A 981 39.04 -3.20 -10.84
CA THR A 981 40.46 -2.89 -10.70
C THR A 981 41.39 -4.07 -10.97
N GLY A 982 42.64 -3.76 -11.34
CA GLY A 982 43.71 -4.75 -11.34
C GLY A 982 44.13 -5.20 -9.94
N ALA A 983 43.73 -4.47 -8.89
CA ALA A 983 44.00 -4.80 -7.50
C ALA A 983 43.00 -5.83 -6.95
N ARG A 984 41.74 -5.77 -7.41
CA ARG A 984 40.64 -6.71 -7.10
C ARG A 984 40.49 -6.84 -5.58
N THR A 985 40.12 -5.75 -4.92
CA THR A 985 40.19 -5.65 -3.45
C THR A 985 38.84 -5.88 -2.79
N ASP A 986 37.73 -5.45 -3.39
CA ASP A 986 36.41 -5.40 -2.75
C ASP A 986 35.29 -5.92 -3.68
N GLY A 987 34.24 -5.14 -3.93
CA GLY A 987 33.03 -5.56 -4.66
C GLY A 987 31.94 -6.11 -3.75
N ASN A 988 31.86 -5.67 -2.49
CA ASN A 988 30.97 -6.29 -1.50
C ASN A 988 29.50 -5.89 -1.70
N GLY A 989 28.56 -6.69 -1.20
CA GLY A 989 27.16 -6.29 -1.13
C GLY A 989 26.94 -5.25 -0.04
N ILE A 990 27.16 -5.61 1.21
CA ILE A 990 27.06 -4.73 2.39
C ILE A 990 28.36 -4.78 3.18
N GLN A 991 28.97 -3.63 3.45
CA GLN A 991 30.25 -3.52 4.14
C GLN A 991 30.15 -2.60 5.35
N MET A 992 30.51 -3.14 6.53
CA MET A 992 30.84 -2.36 7.71
C MET A 992 32.35 -2.17 7.75
N ASP A 993 32.83 -0.95 7.52
CA ASP A 993 34.26 -0.64 7.57
C ASP A 993 34.74 -0.42 9.02
N MET A 994 36.02 -0.10 9.19
CA MET A 994 36.66 0.01 10.49
C MET A 994 35.96 1.06 11.35
N TRP A 995 35.78 0.71 12.63
CA TRP A 995 35.14 1.56 13.64
C TRP A 995 33.67 1.90 13.39
N CYS A 996 33.00 1.27 12.40
CA CYS A 996 31.54 1.35 12.23
C CYS A 996 30.83 0.36 13.16
N ASP A 997 30.51 0.81 14.35
CA ASP A 997 30.12 -0.01 15.48
C ASP A 997 28.62 0.01 15.74
N SER A 998 28.13 -1.05 16.40
CA SER A 998 26.75 -1.12 16.91
C SER A 998 25.65 -0.93 15.85
N ASN A 999 25.90 -1.30 14.60
CA ASN A 999 24.92 -1.29 13.53
C ASN A 999 24.03 -2.54 13.55
N LEU A 1000 22.81 -2.39 13.02
CA LEU A 1000 21.81 -3.44 12.93
C LEU A 1000 21.56 -3.80 11.46
N ILE A 1001 21.96 -5.00 11.04
CA ILE A 1001 21.88 -5.45 9.65
C ILE A 1001 21.02 -6.70 9.59
N TYR A 1002 19.80 -6.60 9.07
CA TYR A 1002 18.90 -7.75 9.07
C TYR A 1002 17.89 -7.82 7.95
N ASN A 1003 17.41 -9.03 7.69
CA ASN A 1003 16.40 -9.30 6.66
C ASN A 1003 16.81 -8.85 5.24
N ASN A 1004 18.10 -8.68 4.97
CA ASN A 1004 18.57 -8.31 3.63
C ASN A 1004 18.78 -9.56 2.76
N ILE A 1005 18.62 -9.40 1.44
CA ILE A 1005 18.94 -10.41 0.43
C ILE A 1005 20.12 -9.88 -0.39
N VAL A 1006 21.25 -10.61 -0.39
CA VAL A 1006 22.51 -10.12 -0.94
C VAL A 1006 23.17 -11.15 -1.85
N TYR A 1007 23.36 -10.85 -3.13
CA TYR A 1007 23.78 -11.88 -4.09
C TYR A 1007 24.57 -11.41 -5.31
N ALA A 1008 25.27 -12.34 -5.96
CA ALA A 1008 25.97 -12.10 -7.22
C ALA A 1008 27.02 -10.98 -7.20
N ASN A 1009 27.49 -10.52 -6.03
CA ASN A 1009 28.50 -9.46 -5.94
C ASN A 1009 29.90 -10.01 -6.25
N ASP A 1010 30.80 -9.17 -6.80
CA ASP A 1010 32.19 -9.54 -7.13
C ASP A 1010 33.00 -9.92 -5.88
N GLY A 1011 32.74 -9.25 -4.76
CA GLY A 1011 33.30 -9.48 -3.42
C GLY A 1011 32.32 -10.20 -2.48
N ALA A 1012 32.47 -10.01 -1.17
CA ALA A 1012 31.64 -10.69 -0.17
C ALA A 1012 30.17 -10.21 -0.19
N GLY A 1013 29.23 -11.07 0.21
CA GLY A 1013 27.84 -10.62 0.39
C GLY A 1013 27.73 -9.58 1.50
N ILE A 1014 28.05 -9.97 2.73
CA ILE A 1014 28.14 -9.06 3.88
C ILE A 1014 29.54 -9.18 4.48
N ILE A 1015 30.17 -8.04 4.78
CA ILE A 1015 31.49 -7.95 5.40
C ILE A 1015 31.53 -7.03 6.63
N ILE A 1016 32.18 -7.47 7.71
CA ILE A 1016 32.59 -6.62 8.83
C ILE A 1016 34.11 -6.54 8.81
N TYR A 1017 34.63 -5.32 8.83
CA TYR A 1017 36.05 -5.06 8.68
C TYR A 1017 36.52 -4.14 9.80
N GLY A 1018 37.14 -4.70 10.84
CA GLY A 1018 37.66 -3.92 11.98
C GLY A 1018 36.61 -3.16 12.81
N SER A 1019 35.34 -3.54 12.76
CA SER A 1019 34.23 -2.95 13.52
C SER A 1019 33.62 -3.89 14.57
N SER A 1020 32.95 -3.31 15.56
CA SER A 1020 32.57 -3.96 16.81
C SER A 1020 31.10 -3.77 17.20
N GLY A 1021 30.56 -4.74 17.94
CA GLY A 1021 29.20 -4.64 18.51
C GLY A 1021 28.06 -4.67 17.48
N ASN A 1022 28.34 -4.97 16.21
CA ASN A 1022 27.31 -5.05 15.18
C ASN A 1022 26.45 -6.30 15.34
N GLU A 1023 25.17 -6.17 15.03
CA GLU A 1023 24.21 -7.26 15.03
C GLU A 1023 23.76 -7.57 13.60
N ILE A 1024 24.05 -8.79 13.15
CA ILE A 1024 23.77 -9.26 11.81
C ILE A 1024 22.90 -10.49 11.90
N TYR A 1025 21.63 -10.38 11.53
CA TYR A 1025 20.74 -11.53 11.62
C TYR A 1025 19.70 -11.64 10.51
N ASN A 1026 19.22 -12.86 10.29
CA ASN A 1026 18.20 -13.17 9.28
C ASN A 1026 18.56 -12.67 7.88
N ASN A 1027 19.82 -12.47 7.55
CA ASN A 1027 20.20 -12.11 6.18
C ASN A 1027 20.36 -13.37 5.34
N THR A 1028 20.07 -13.24 4.05
CA THR A 1028 20.24 -14.31 3.08
C THR A 1028 21.25 -13.89 2.03
N SER A 1029 22.39 -14.57 2.01
CA SER A 1029 23.51 -14.26 1.13
C SER A 1029 23.91 -15.46 0.28
N TYR A 1030 24.03 -15.26 -1.04
CA TYR A 1030 24.35 -16.36 -1.95
C TYR A 1030 24.97 -15.92 -3.27
N GLY A 1031 25.81 -16.78 -3.84
CA GLY A 1031 26.47 -16.53 -5.12
C GLY A 1031 27.28 -15.24 -5.17
N ASN A 1032 27.86 -14.78 -4.07
CA ASN A 1032 28.83 -13.68 -4.03
C ASN A 1032 30.26 -14.22 -4.30
N GLY A 1033 31.26 -13.35 -4.30
CA GLY A 1033 32.64 -13.69 -4.65
C GLY A 1033 32.80 -14.05 -6.13
N GLN A 1034 32.16 -13.31 -7.02
CA GLN A 1034 32.20 -13.56 -8.46
C GLN A 1034 33.55 -13.24 -9.10
N ASP A 1035 34.35 -12.34 -8.51
CA ASP A 1035 35.72 -12.06 -8.98
C ASP A 1035 36.74 -13.05 -8.39
N LEU A 1036 37.10 -14.08 -9.17
CA LEU A 1036 38.10 -15.10 -8.80
C LEU A 1036 39.53 -14.57 -8.64
N GLY A 1037 39.82 -13.35 -9.10
CA GLY A 1037 41.12 -12.69 -8.92
C GLY A 1037 41.23 -11.88 -7.62
N ASN A 1038 40.13 -11.72 -6.88
CA ASN A 1038 40.12 -11.01 -5.62
C ASN A 1038 40.88 -11.82 -4.55
N ARG A 1039 41.86 -11.17 -3.89
CA ARG A 1039 42.74 -11.80 -2.88
C ARG A 1039 42.08 -12.01 -1.52
N PHE A 1040 40.97 -11.34 -1.26
CA PHE A 1040 40.22 -11.36 0.00
C PHE A 1040 38.72 -11.69 -0.19
N GLY A 1041 38.25 -11.89 -1.42
CA GLY A 1041 36.82 -11.96 -1.78
C GLY A 1041 36.28 -13.33 -2.20
N GLN A 1042 36.83 -14.46 -1.73
CA GLN A 1042 36.34 -15.80 -2.10
C GLN A 1042 35.21 -16.32 -1.17
N PHE A 1043 34.34 -15.42 -0.71
CA PHE A 1043 33.45 -15.69 0.42
C PHE A 1043 32.03 -15.20 0.16
N GLU A 1044 31.04 -16.00 0.58
CA GLU A 1044 29.62 -15.71 0.38
C GLU A 1044 29.07 -14.79 1.47
N ILE A 1045 29.52 -15.01 2.70
CA ILE A 1045 29.48 -14.05 3.80
C ILE A 1045 30.90 -14.02 4.38
N THR A 1046 31.56 -12.86 4.37
CA THR A 1046 32.86 -12.69 5.05
C THR A 1046 32.58 -12.03 6.38
N VAL A 1047 32.45 -12.78 7.48
CA VAL A 1047 31.96 -12.14 8.69
C VAL A 1047 32.99 -11.25 9.37
N LEU A 1048 34.31 -11.53 9.30
CA LEU A 1048 35.31 -10.66 9.96
C LEU A 1048 36.65 -10.66 9.22
N ALA A 1049 37.10 -9.51 8.74
CA ALA A 1049 38.50 -9.27 8.35
C ALA A 1049 39.14 -8.23 9.28
N ALA A 1050 40.40 -8.44 9.66
CA ALA A 1050 41.18 -7.51 10.48
C ALA A 1050 42.35 -6.95 9.66
N GLN A 1051 42.72 -5.69 9.90
CA GLN A 1051 43.87 -5.07 9.25
C GLN A 1051 45.10 -5.15 10.15
N LEU A 1052 46.26 -5.45 9.55
CA LEU A 1052 47.56 -5.12 10.12
C LEU A 1052 47.73 -3.61 10.11
N SER A 1053 47.80 -2.98 11.29
CA SER A 1053 48.23 -1.57 11.37
C SER A 1053 49.65 -1.44 10.80
N GLY A 1054 49.77 -0.67 9.72
CA GLY A 1054 51.03 -0.49 9.02
C GLY A 1054 52.08 0.22 9.89
N SER A 1055 53.27 -0.37 9.94
CA SER A 1055 54.59 0.24 10.15
C SER A 1055 55.02 0.77 11.52
N ASN A 1056 54.26 0.63 12.62
CA ASN A 1056 54.75 1.03 13.95
C ASN A 1056 54.42 0.11 15.15
N GLY A 1057 53.99 -1.13 14.91
CA GLY A 1057 54.03 -2.18 15.96
C GLY A 1057 53.17 -1.90 17.21
N SER A 1058 52.04 -1.21 17.06
CA SER A 1058 51.07 -1.00 18.14
C SER A 1058 49.66 -1.39 17.67
N GLY A 1059 49.16 -2.53 18.16
CA GLY A 1059 47.75 -2.94 18.09
C GLY A 1059 47.29 -3.48 16.75
N TYR A 1060 46.66 -4.66 16.76
CA TYR A 1060 45.82 -5.11 15.67
C TYR A 1060 44.41 -4.51 15.86
N LEU A 1061 43.76 -4.04 14.79
CA LEU A 1061 42.34 -3.65 14.84
C LEU A 1061 41.52 -4.92 14.60
N HIS A 1062 40.90 -5.43 15.65
CA HIS A 1062 40.10 -6.65 15.60
C HIS A 1062 38.62 -6.31 15.61
N SER A 1063 37.85 -6.87 14.68
CA SER A 1063 36.41 -6.88 14.83
C SER A 1063 36.03 -7.65 16.10
N SER A 1064 35.26 -7.03 17.00
CA SER A 1064 34.99 -7.58 18.33
C SER A 1064 33.51 -7.48 18.72
N ASN A 1065 33.04 -8.32 19.65
CA ASN A 1065 31.69 -8.23 20.21
C ASN A 1065 30.53 -8.29 19.19
N ASN A 1066 30.78 -8.67 17.93
CA ASN A 1066 29.73 -8.77 16.94
C ASN A 1066 28.84 -10.00 17.20
N ARG A 1067 27.58 -9.92 16.77
CA ARG A 1067 26.56 -10.97 16.93
C ARG A 1067 26.04 -11.35 15.56
N ILE A 1068 26.37 -12.55 15.10
CA ILE A 1068 26.00 -13.02 13.76
C ILE A 1068 25.10 -14.22 13.94
N LYS A 1069 23.81 -14.02 13.70
CA LYS A 1069 22.79 -14.96 14.14
C LYS A 1069 21.78 -15.28 13.06
N ASN A 1070 21.39 -16.54 12.91
CA ASN A 1070 20.28 -16.91 12.01
C ASN A 1070 20.43 -16.41 10.57
N ASN A 1071 21.66 -16.33 10.03
CA ASN A 1071 21.87 -15.97 8.63
C ASN A 1071 21.94 -17.22 7.76
N ILE A 1072 21.68 -17.06 6.47
CA ILE A 1072 21.99 -18.05 5.43
C ILE A 1072 23.15 -17.54 4.60
N GLY A 1073 24.23 -18.31 4.54
CA GLY A 1073 25.33 -18.10 3.59
C GLY A 1073 25.50 -19.33 2.70
N MET A 1074 25.31 -19.16 1.39
CA MET A 1074 25.36 -20.27 0.43
C MET A 1074 26.42 -20.07 -0.66
N ALA A 1075 27.45 -20.90 -0.63
CA ALA A 1075 28.51 -21.00 -1.64
C ALA A 1075 28.07 -21.80 -2.86
N THR A 1076 27.89 -21.11 -4.00
CA THR A 1076 27.33 -21.70 -5.22
C THR A 1076 28.32 -21.96 -6.36
N GLY A 1077 29.54 -21.40 -6.28
CA GLY A 1077 30.55 -21.62 -7.31
C GLY A 1077 31.15 -23.04 -7.30
N THR A 1078 31.69 -23.47 -8.44
CA THR A 1078 32.31 -24.80 -8.61
C THR A 1078 33.78 -24.86 -8.19
N GLU A 1079 34.36 -23.73 -7.81
CA GLU A 1079 35.75 -23.61 -7.40
C GLU A 1079 35.94 -24.11 -5.97
N SER A 1080 37.00 -24.89 -5.72
CA SER A 1080 37.25 -25.55 -4.43
C SER A 1080 37.61 -24.59 -3.28
N THR A 1081 37.68 -23.28 -3.53
CA THR A 1081 38.17 -22.26 -2.59
C THR A 1081 37.09 -21.25 -2.18
N ARG A 1082 35.81 -21.50 -2.44
CA ARG A 1082 34.70 -20.65 -1.96
C ARG A 1082 34.21 -21.12 -0.59
N TYR A 1083 34.01 -20.18 0.33
CA TYR A 1083 33.50 -20.49 1.69
C TYR A 1083 32.21 -19.72 1.99
N ALA A 1084 31.33 -20.36 2.75
CA ALA A 1084 30.06 -19.78 3.18
C ALA A 1084 30.25 -18.71 4.27
N VAL A 1085 31.25 -18.92 5.13
CA VAL A 1085 31.63 -18.03 6.23
C VAL A 1085 33.15 -17.99 6.43
N SER A 1086 33.68 -16.84 6.84
CA SER A 1086 35.07 -16.74 7.28
C SER A 1086 35.29 -15.76 8.42
N ILE A 1087 36.34 -16.01 9.20
CA ILE A 1087 36.81 -15.17 10.32
C ILE A 1087 38.32 -14.97 10.25
N GLY A 1088 38.80 -13.75 10.50
CA GLY A 1088 40.22 -13.45 10.68
C GLY A 1088 40.79 -14.15 11.92
N ASP A 1089 42.01 -14.68 11.80
CA ASP A 1089 42.62 -15.50 12.85
C ASP A 1089 42.86 -14.74 14.17
N THR A 1090 42.99 -13.42 14.11
CA THR A 1090 43.11 -12.58 15.30
C THR A 1090 41.76 -12.21 15.91
N SER A 1091 40.70 -12.03 15.11
CA SER A 1091 39.32 -11.73 15.56
C SER A 1091 38.60 -12.90 16.22
N MET A 1092 39.16 -14.12 16.14
CA MET A 1092 38.64 -15.30 16.85
C MET A 1092 38.67 -15.17 18.37
N LEU A 1093 39.41 -14.21 18.92
CA LEU A 1093 39.64 -14.06 20.36
C LEU A 1093 38.82 -12.94 21.01
N ASP A 1094 38.06 -12.17 20.22
CA ASP A 1094 37.48 -10.90 20.66
C ASP A 1094 35.95 -10.93 20.80
N ASN A 1095 35.43 -12.01 21.39
CA ASN A 1095 34.03 -12.12 21.83
C ASN A 1095 32.97 -11.94 20.73
N ASN A 1096 33.32 -12.23 19.48
CA ASN A 1096 32.34 -12.40 18.41
C ASN A 1096 31.52 -13.68 18.66
N ILE A 1097 30.25 -13.68 18.28
CA ILE A 1097 29.34 -14.81 18.50
C ILE A 1097 28.65 -15.18 17.19
N PHE A 1098 28.70 -16.47 16.87
CA PHE A 1098 28.00 -17.09 15.75
C PHE A 1098 27.01 -18.09 16.29
N GLU A 1099 25.73 -17.84 16.09
CA GLU A 1099 24.65 -18.70 16.61
C GLU A 1099 23.57 -18.94 15.57
N ASN A 1100 23.14 -20.20 15.45
CA ASN A 1100 22.04 -20.62 14.59
C ASN A 1100 22.20 -20.26 13.10
N ASN A 1101 23.41 -20.02 12.59
CA ASN A 1101 23.56 -19.74 11.17
C ASN A 1101 23.57 -21.04 10.35
N LEU A 1102 23.13 -20.89 9.10
CA LEU A 1102 23.13 -21.95 8.12
C LEU A 1102 24.20 -21.65 7.06
N TRP A 1103 25.26 -22.45 7.07
CA TRP A 1103 26.40 -22.32 6.17
C TRP A 1103 26.46 -23.48 5.21
N TYR A 1104 26.34 -23.22 3.91
CA TYR A 1104 26.27 -24.26 2.91
C TYR A 1104 27.23 -24.02 1.74
N ASN A 1105 27.84 -25.09 1.22
CA ASN A 1105 28.74 -25.05 0.06
C ASN A 1105 28.42 -26.19 -0.92
N ASN A 1106 28.07 -25.85 -2.16
CA ASN A 1106 27.73 -26.82 -3.21
C ASN A 1106 28.95 -27.61 -3.74
N SER A 1107 30.18 -27.14 -3.49
CA SER A 1107 31.40 -27.69 -4.11
C SER A 1107 32.16 -28.75 -3.28
N GLY A 1108 31.96 -28.84 -1.96
CA GLY A 1108 32.69 -29.80 -1.11
C GLY A 1108 32.69 -29.52 0.41
N SER A 1109 33.42 -30.34 1.17
CA SER A 1109 33.35 -30.44 2.66
C SER A 1109 33.91 -29.27 3.48
N HIS A 1110 34.61 -28.32 2.84
CA HIS A 1110 35.17 -27.15 3.52
C HIS A 1110 34.23 -25.95 3.32
N ILE A 1111 33.62 -25.52 4.42
CA ILE A 1111 32.46 -24.60 4.41
C ILE A 1111 32.82 -23.28 5.11
N ALA A 1112 33.80 -23.32 6.01
CA ALA A 1112 34.31 -22.15 6.71
C ALA A 1112 35.83 -21.98 6.53
N GLY A 1113 36.31 -20.75 6.61
CA GLY A 1113 37.72 -20.40 6.51
C GLY A 1113 38.20 -19.55 7.68
N ILE A 1114 39.34 -19.90 8.28
CA ILE A 1114 40.07 -18.99 9.17
C ILE A 1114 41.15 -18.29 8.35
N VAL A 1115 41.02 -16.98 8.18
CA VAL A 1115 41.92 -16.18 7.36
C VAL A 1115 43.14 -15.79 8.18
N ASP A 1116 44.33 -16.25 7.79
CA ASP A 1116 45.61 -15.74 8.29
C ASP A 1116 45.91 -14.44 7.56
N LEU A 1117 45.71 -13.33 8.27
CA LEU A 1117 45.81 -11.99 7.73
C LEU A 1117 47.26 -11.56 7.46
N ILE A 1118 48.23 -12.22 8.09
CA ILE A 1118 49.67 -11.91 7.94
C ILE A 1118 50.25 -12.59 6.71
N ASN A 1119 49.88 -13.85 6.49
CA ASN A 1119 50.43 -14.67 5.42
C ASN A 1119 49.52 -14.76 4.19
N HIS A 1120 48.32 -14.15 4.23
CA HIS A 1120 47.30 -14.21 3.18
C HIS A 1120 46.94 -15.65 2.81
N THR A 1121 46.73 -16.51 3.81
CA THR A 1121 46.35 -17.92 3.62
C THR A 1121 45.06 -18.23 4.35
N VAL A 1122 44.20 -19.07 3.77
CA VAL A 1122 42.98 -19.55 4.45
C VAL A 1122 43.24 -20.95 5.03
N LYS A 1123 42.97 -21.11 6.33
CA LYS A 1123 42.92 -22.42 6.99
C LYS A 1123 41.49 -22.93 6.90
N GLU A 1124 41.27 -23.90 6.02
CA GLU A 1124 39.96 -24.49 5.76
C GLU A 1124 39.42 -25.24 6.98
N LYS A 1125 38.11 -25.15 7.17
CA LYS A 1125 37.37 -25.82 8.24
C LYS A 1125 36.13 -26.52 7.69
N THR A 1126 35.96 -27.76 8.12
CA THR A 1126 34.63 -28.39 8.13
C THR A 1126 33.77 -27.73 9.20
N ILE A 1127 32.43 -27.83 9.13
CA ILE A 1127 31.60 -27.29 10.22
C ILE A 1127 31.84 -27.97 11.55
N ALA A 1128 32.21 -29.25 11.53
CA ALA A 1128 32.49 -29.98 12.76
C ALA A 1128 33.71 -29.39 13.47
N GLU A 1129 34.69 -28.89 12.71
CA GLU A 1129 35.83 -28.17 13.24
C GLU A 1129 35.50 -26.72 13.61
N TRP A 1130 34.58 -26.07 12.88
CA TRP A 1130 34.05 -24.74 13.21
C TRP A 1130 33.27 -24.74 14.53
N ASN A 1131 32.34 -25.68 14.70
CA ASN A 1131 31.50 -25.81 15.90
C ASN A 1131 32.27 -26.25 17.17
N ASN A 1132 33.55 -26.61 17.06
CA ASN A 1132 34.39 -26.91 18.21
C ASN A 1132 34.92 -25.63 18.90
N TYR A 1133 34.74 -24.46 18.30
CA TYR A 1133 35.10 -23.20 18.93
C TYR A 1133 34.01 -22.75 19.91
N SER A 1134 34.40 -22.08 21.00
CA SER A 1134 33.48 -21.66 22.07
C SER A 1134 32.58 -20.48 21.70
N TRP A 1135 32.88 -19.80 20.59
CA TRP A 1135 32.17 -18.64 20.05
C TRP A 1135 31.24 -18.99 18.88
N THR A 1136 31.08 -20.29 18.60
CA THR A 1136 30.13 -20.84 17.63
C THR A 1136 29.20 -21.79 18.35
N SER A 1137 27.90 -21.75 18.09
CA SER A 1137 27.00 -22.81 18.55
C SER A 1137 25.82 -23.03 17.61
N ASP A 1138 25.42 -24.31 17.51
CA ASP A 1138 24.28 -24.76 16.69
C ASP A 1138 24.32 -24.30 15.21
N GLU A 1139 25.52 -24.05 14.68
CA GLU A 1139 25.72 -23.74 13.26
C GLU A 1139 25.61 -25.03 12.43
N MET A 1140 24.97 -24.93 11.28
CA MET A 1140 24.62 -26.09 10.49
C MET A 1140 25.28 -26.07 9.11
N SER A 1141 25.77 -27.23 8.65
CA SER A 1141 26.41 -27.37 7.33
C SER A 1141 26.10 -28.69 6.59
N ALA A 1142 24.88 -29.18 6.74
CA ALA A 1142 24.40 -30.18 5.81
C ALA A 1142 23.70 -29.48 4.64
N ASP A 1143 23.42 -30.22 3.58
CA ASP A 1143 22.51 -29.75 2.54
C ASP A 1143 21.24 -29.22 3.24
N PRO A 1144 20.97 -27.91 3.15
CA PRO A 1144 19.85 -27.30 3.85
C PRO A 1144 18.53 -27.70 3.21
N LEU A 1145 18.55 -28.42 2.09
CA LEU A 1145 17.38 -28.85 1.35
C LEU A 1145 16.44 -27.66 1.13
N PHE A 1146 17.00 -26.56 0.63
CA PHE A 1146 16.21 -25.39 0.27
C PHE A 1146 15.13 -25.77 -0.74
N THR A 1147 13.98 -25.13 -0.64
CA THR A 1147 12.82 -25.41 -1.48
C THR A 1147 13.14 -25.14 -2.96
N ASN A 1148 13.80 -24.01 -3.27
CA ASN A 1148 14.26 -23.71 -4.63
C ASN A 1148 15.36 -22.64 -4.68
N ALA A 1149 16.54 -22.97 -4.14
CA ALA A 1149 17.67 -22.04 -4.09
C ALA A 1149 18.13 -21.52 -5.47
N ALA A 1150 17.91 -22.29 -6.54
CA ALA A 1150 18.23 -21.89 -7.91
C ALA A 1150 17.37 -20.72 -8.42
N ASN A 1151 16.18 -20.51 -7.84
CA ASN A 1151 15.30 -19.36 -8.12
C ASN A 1151 15.21 -18.42 -6.91
N HIS A 1152 16.25 -18.38 -6.07
CA HIS A 1152 16.37 -17.48 -4.92
C HIS A 1152 15.36 -17.70 -3.80
N ASP A 1153 14.81 -18.91 -3.69
CA ASP A 1153 13.97 -19.33 -2.59
C ASP A 1153 14.75 -20.23 -1.62
N PHE A 1154 14.99 -19.67 -0.43
CA PHE A 1154 15.84 -20.23 0.61
C PHE A 1154 15.03 -20.79 1.79
N HIS A 1155 13.72 -20.99 1.64
CA HIS A 1155 12.95 -21.69 2.67
C HIS A 1155 13.43 -23.12 2.82
N LEU A 1156 13.54 -23.59 4.06
CA LEU A 1156 13.92 -24.96 4.36
C LEU A 1156 12.78 -25.91 3.98
N ASN A 1157 13.10 -27.05 3.39
CA ASN A 1157 12.16 -28.17 3.25
C ASN A 1157 11.93 -28.85 4.62
N HIS A 1158 10.80 -29.55 4.80
CA HIS A 1158 10.47 -30.28 6.04
C HIS A 1158 11.44 -31.39 6.42
N SER A 1159 12.21 -31.90 5.47
CA SER A 1159 13.28 -32.87 5.74
C SER A 1159 14.62 -32.19 5.97
N SER A 1160 14.66 -30.85 5.94
CA SER A 1160 15.89 -30.10 6.12
C SER A 1160 16.48 -30.41 7.50
N PRO A 1161 17.79 -30.69 7.57
CA PRO A 1161 18.45 -30.86 8.84
C PRO A 1161 18.64 -29.53 9.61
N ALA A 1162 18.15 -28.40 9.07
CA ALA A 1162 18.15 -27.08 9.69
C ALA A 1162 16.93 -26.82 10.58
N VAL A 1163 15.92 -27.70 10.52
CA VAL A 1163 14.64 -27.53 11.23
C VAL A 1163 14.77 -27.96 12.71
N ASP A 1164 14.28 -27.13 13.63
CA ASP A 1164 14.19 -27.36 15.08
C ASP A 1164 15.54 -27.71 15.75
N VAL A 1165 16.65 -27.19 15.26
CA VAL A 1165 17.99 -27.49 15.80
C VAL A 1165 18.69 -26.30 16.47
N GLY A 1166 18.30 -25.08 16.15
CA GLY A 1166 18.82 -23.83 16.70
C GLY A 1166 18.34 -23.49 18.12
N GLN A 1167 19.00 -22.52 18.74
CA GLN A 1167 18.68 -21.97 20.05
C GLN A 1167 17.57 -20.92 19.98
N ASP A 1168 16.78 -20.81 21.04
CA ASP A 1168 15.80 -19.74 21.20
C ASP A 1168 16.53 -18.41 21.50
N LEU A 1169 16.35 -17.43 20.60
CA LEU A 1169 16.93 -16.09 20.69
C LEU A 1169 15.88 -15.00 20.99
N THR A 1170 14.66 -15.37 21.42
CA THR A 1170 13.56 -14.43 21.70
C THR A 1170 13.99 -13.34 22.68
N SER A 1171 14.74 -13.70 23.72
CA SER A 1171 15.21 -12.76 24.75
C SER A 1171 16.18 -11.69 24.23
N GLU A 1172 16.71 -11.90 23.03
CA GLU A 1172 17.60 -10.98 22.33
C GLU A 1172 16.88 -10.16 21.25
N GLY A 1173 15.55 -10.25 21.17
CA GLY A 1173 14.74 -9.49 20.20
C GLY A 1173 14.69 -10.09 18.79
N ILE A 1174 15.31 -11.25 18.56
CA ILE A 1174 15.26 -11.99 17.29
C ILE A 1174 14.09 -12.97 17.33
N ASP A 1175 12.88 -12.42 17.50
CA ASP A 1175 11.65 -13.20 17.61
C ASP A 1175 10.94 -13.39 16.26
N LYS A 1176 11.53 -12.89 15.16
CA LYS A 1176 10.99 -13.00 13.80
C LYS A 1176 12.04 -13.51 12.80
N ASP A 1177 11.59 -14.08 11.68
CA ASP A 1177 12.41 -14.51 10.55
C ASP A 1177 12.60 -13.41 9.48
N ASN A 1178 13.28 -13.73 8.37
CA ASN A 1178 13.54 -12.82 7.23
C ASN A 1178 12.25 -12.26 6.59
N GLN A 1179 11.11 -12.92 6.79
CA GLN A 1179 9.79 -12.48 6.29
C GLN A 1179 8.93 -11.80 7.36
N GLY A 1180 9.47 -11.58 8.55
CA GLY A 1180 8.76 -10.98 9.67
C GLY A 1180 7.81 -11.94 10.40
N LYS A 1181 7.86 -13.25 10.14
CA LYS A 1181 7.06 -14.26 10.85
C LYS A 1181 7.68 -14.54 12.22
N ARG A 1182 6.85 -14.68 13.26
CA ARG A 1182 7.36 -14.99 14.62
C ARG A 1182 8.01 -16.37 14.67
N ARG A 1183 9.23 -16.46 15.21
CA ARG A 1183 9.92 -17.72 15.53
C ARG A 1183 9.17 -18.44 16.69
N PRO A 1184 9.09 -19.78 16.69
CA PRO A 1184 8.14 -20.53 17.52
C PRO A 1184 8.38 -20.39 19.05
N LEU A 1185 7.30 -20.23 19.82
CA LEU A 1185 7.29 -20.19 21.31
C LEU A 1185 7.44 -21.60 21.96
N LEU A 1186 7.23 -22.66 21.18
CA LEU A 1186 7.30 -24.06 21.63
C LEU A 1186 8.02 -24.88 20.55
N GLY A 1187 9.33 -25.01 20.72
CA GLY A 1187 10.22 -25.66 19.75
C GLY A 1187 11.65 -25.15 19.95
N LYS A 1188 12.59 -25.68 19.18
CA LYS A 1188 13.88 -25.03 18.97
C LYS A 1188 13.74 -24.13 17.74
N TYR A 1189 14.54 -23.08 17.62
CA TYR A 1189 14.52 -22.27 16.40
C TYR A 1189 15.09 -23.07 15.24
N ASP A 1190 14.72 -22.71 14.02
CA ASP A 1190 15.46 -23.18 12.87
C ASP A 1190 16.78 -22.43 12.71
N THR A 1191 17.81 -23.14 12.25
CA THR A 1191 19.06 -22.48 11.87
C THR A 1191 18.89 -21.82 10.51
N GLY A 1192 19.34 -20.57 10.40
CA GLY A 1192 19.20 -19.76 9.20
C GLY A 1192 18.08 -18.72 9.28
N ALA A 1193 17.93 -18.00 8.17
CA ALA A 1193 17.14 -16.78 8.07
C ALA A 1193 15.64 -17.02 7.92
N PHE A 1194 15.25 -18.24 7.53
CA PHE A 1194 13.86 -18.65 7.41
C PHE A 1194 13.57 -19.71 8.45
N GLU A 1195 12.42 -19.60 9.08
CA GLU A 1195 11.87 -20.70 9.84
C GLU A 1195 11.07 -21.65 8.92
N HIS A 1196 10.97 -22.90 9.34
CA HIS A 1196 10.15 -23.96 8.78
C HIS A 1196 9.25 -24.53 9.87
N GLY A 1197 7.94 -24.32 9.76
CA GLY A 1197 6.99 -24.90 10.69
C GLY A 1197 5.71 -24.09 10.83
N ILE A 1198 4.92 -24.41 11.86
CA ILE A 1198 3.63 -23.79 12.18
C ILE A 1198 3.87 -22.65 13.18
N TYR A 1199 3.64 -21.41 12.77
CA TYR A 1199 3.86 -20.22 13.61
C TYR A 1199 2.62 -19.84 14.43
N TRP A 1200 2.85 -19.29 15.61
CA TRP A 1200 1.81 -18.70 16.45
C TRP A 1200 1.36 -17.36 15.84
N THR A 1201 0.09 -17.23 15.43
CA THR A 1201 -0.45 -16.02 14.78
C THR A 1201 -1.09 -15.01 15.75
N GLY A 1202 -0.95 -15.18 17.06
CA GLY A 1202 -1.60 -14.29 18.02
C GLY A 1202 -0.80 -13.02 18.29
N ASP A 1203 -1.31 -11.88 17.82
CA ASP A 1203 -0.93 -10.57 18.31
C ASP A 1203 -1.85 -10.15 19.47
N TYR A 1204 -1.28 -10.05 20.66
CA TYR A 1204 -1.67 -8.99 21.59
C TYR A 1204 -0.61 -7.89 21.49
N SER A 1205 -1.00 -6.75 20.92
CA SER A 1205 -0.26 -5.50 21.02
C SER A 1205 -0.28 -5.02 22.47
N PHE A 1206 0.87 -5.03 23.13
CA PHE A 1206 1.20 -4.04 24.15
C PHE A 1206 2.37 -3.23 23.59
N GLU A 1207 2.06 -2.03 23.11
CA GLU A 1207 3.05 -0.98 22.92
C GLU A 1207 3.57 -0.55 24.31
N TRP A 1208 4.89 -0.50 24.46
CA TRP A 1208 5.52 0.46 25.35
C TRP A 1208 5.88 1.68 24.50
N ASN A 1209 4.98 2.66 24.50
CA ASN A 1209 5.32 4.02 24.08
C ASN A 1209 5.61 4.81 25.36
N ASP A 1210 6.86 5.25 25.54
CA ASP A 1210 7.19 6.29 26.50
C ASP A 1210 7.45 7.58 25.71
N LYS A 1211 6.43 8.47 25.74
CA LYS A 1211 6.47 9.92 25.45
C LYS A 1211 6.54 10.32 23.95
N LEU A 1212 5.66 11.17 23.42
CA LEU A 1212 4.67 12.06 24.04
C LEU A 1212 3.52 12.37 23.06
N ASN A 1213 2.34 12.47 23.68
CA ASN A 1213 0.97 12.61 23.20
C ASN A 1213 0.60 14.05 22.74
N TRP A 1214 -0.56 14.44 22.16
CA TRP A 1214 -1.81 13.89 21.56
C TRP A 1214 -2.75 15.10 21.31
N PHE A 1215 -3.85 14.92 20.53
CA PHE A 1215 -5.27 15.15 20.91
C PHE A 1215 -6.14 14.34 19.89
N ASP A 1216 -7.33 13.77 20.13
CA ASP A 1216 -8.36 14.02 21.15
C ASP A 1216 -9.34 12.83 21.38
N GLU A 1217 -10.14 12.98 22.44
CA GLU A 1217 -11.10 12.18 23.21
C GLU A 1217 -12.16 11.27 22.54
N THR A 1218 -12.44 10.11 23.16
CA THR A 1218 -13.69 9.83 23.92
C THR A 1218 -13.76 8.37 24.43
N VAL A 1219 -14.06 8.20 25.73
CA VAL A 1219 -14.20 6.90 26.42
C VAL A 1219 -15.63 6.37 26.34
N PRO A 1220 -15.87 5.10 25.95
CA PRO A 1220 -17.11 4.40 26.28
C PRO A 1220 -16.97 3.65 27.61
N ALA A 1221 -17.93 3.90 28.48
CA ALA A 1221 -18.09 3.22 29.74
C ALA A 1221 -18.51 1.74 29.55
N SER A 1222 -17.97 0.90 30.45
CA SER A 1222 -18.61 -0.26 31.09
C SER A 1222 -18.19 -1.68 30.65
N ASN A 1223 -17.69 -2.39 31.69
CA ASN A 1223 -17.74 -3.83 31.96
C ASN A 1223 -16.66 -4.76 31.39
N SER A 1224 -15.43 -4.60 31.87
CA SER A 1224 -14.44 -5.69 31.91
C SER A 1224 -14.56 -6.48 33.23
N CYS A 1225 -14.81 -7.78 33.15
CA CYS A 1225 -14.48 -8.74 34.22
C CYS A 1225 -13.29 -9.58 33.73
N VAL A 1226 -12.10 -9.36 34.31
CA VAL A 1226 -10.91 -10.19 34.09
C VAL A 1226 -10.86 -11.27 35.17
N THR A 1227 -10.65 -12.53 34.77
CA THR A 1227 -10.32 -13.64 35.69
C THR A 1227 -8.88 -14.08 35.42
N ILE A 1228 -8.03 -14.06 36.45
CA ILE A 1228 -6.66 -14.59 36.40
C ILE A 1228 -6.64 -15.91 37.16
N PHE A 1229 -6.02 -16.95 36.58
CA PHE A 1229 -5.65 -18.17 37.31
C PHE A 1229 -4.12 -18.25 37.47
N THR A 1230 -3.66 -18.38 38.70
CA THR A 1230 -2.36 -18.96 39.03
C THR A 1230 -2.58 -20.30 39.72
N ASN A 1231 -1.68 -21.25 39.46
CA ASN A 1231 -1.79 -22.64 39.87
C ASN A 1231 -2.06 -22.85 41.38
N ASN A 1232 -3.10 -23.64 41.65
CA ASN A 1232 -3.55 -24.26 42.92
C ASN A 1232 -4.47 -23.45 43.87
N ASN A 1233 -5.73 -23.95 43.95
CA ASN A 1233 -6.77 -23.82 44.99
C ASN A 1233 -7.62 -22.52 45.14
N HIS A 1234 -8.86 -22.63 44.61
CA HIS A 1234 -10.18 -22.13 45.05
C HIS A 1234 -10.33 -20.86 45.94
N PHE A 1235 -10.93 -19.80 45.37
CA PHE A 1235 -12.21 -19.10 45.73
C PHE A 1235 -12.15 -17.60 45.31
N PRO A 1236 -13.20 -17.03 44.66
CA PRO A 1236 -13.19 -15.63 44.24
C PRO A 1236 -13.50 -14.68 45.41
N VAL A 1237 -12.66 -13.66 45.60
CA VAL A 1237 -12.93 -12.51 46.48
C VAL A 1237 -13.17 -11.28 45.59
N ILE A 1238 -14.37 -10.71 45.66
CA ILE A 1238 -14.72 -9.45 44.99
C ILE A 1238 -14.25 -8.31 45.90
N LEU A 1239 -13.25 -7.52 45.46
CA LEU A 1239 -12.82 -6.30 46.14
C LEU A 1239 -13.14 -5.06 45.27
N ASN A 1240 -13.66 -4.04 45.94
CA ASN A 1240 -14.27 -2.85 45.35
C ASN A 1240 -13.21 -1.82 44.86
N ASN A 1241 -13.61 -0.99 43.88
CA ASN A 1241 -12.82 -0.16 42.97
C ASN A 1241 -11.84 0.88 43.56
N THR A 1242 -11.65 0.92 44.88
CA THR A 1242 -10.82 1.96 45.53
C THR A 1242 -9.39 1.50 45.84
N ILE A 1243 -9.09 0.19 45.78
CA ILE A 1243 -7.73 -0.34 46.07
C ILE A 1243 -6.92 -0.67 44.80
N VAL A 1244 -7.57 -0.86 43.64
CA VAL A 1244 -6.87 -1.11 42.36
C VAL A 1244 -6.07 0.13 41.90
N LYS A 1245 -6.52 1.34 42.24
CA LYS A 1245 -5.80 2.60 41.95
C LYS A 1245 -4.49 2.80 42.73
N LYS A 1246 -4.08 1.86 43.59
CA LYS A 1246 -2.81 1.94 44.35
C LYS A 1246 -1.79 0.85 44.02
N LEU A 1247 -2.09 -0.03 43.05
CA LEU A 1247 -1.15 -1.06 42.56
C LEU A 1247 -0.66 -0.80 41.13
N TYR A 1248 -1.03 0.35 40.56
CA TYR A 1248 -0.61 0.83 39.23
C TYR A 1248 0.32 2.07 39.34
N LEU A 1249 1.15 2.08 40.39
CA LEU A 1249 2.37 2.89 40.47
C LEU A 1249 3.56 1.94 40.56
#